data_AF-A0A7L9BNA9-F1
#
_entry.id   AF-A0A7L9BNA9-F1
#
_cell.length_a   1.000
_cell.length_b   1.000
_cell.length_c   1.000
_cell.angle_alpha   90.00
_cell.angle_beta   90.00
_cell.angle_gamma   90.00
#
_symmetry.space_group_name_H-M   'P 1'
#
loop_
_entity.id
_entity.type
_entity.pdbx_description
1 polymer ?
#
loop_
_entity_poly.entity_id
_entity_poly.type
_entity_poly.pdbx_seq_one_letter_code
_entity_poly.pdbx_strand_id
1 'polypeptide(L)'
;MGQDRRITLLRVARATALMLGAGSALGQDGGWSMSPPASRDVEVGLDSGWVAHSGATPGPEVVWAGIVEDADASWARLWFDGIWLAGDPARLDASRLRLTSLADGATQELDAQTAARWNASSAYFNGGAVLVEIIAWPETGACRVTVGSMTAGEPAIGPRSICGPTDDRVLSNDPRAARYLPSGCSAWLINDTNRQFLSAGHCGISTTGIVQFNVPLSSANGSLNHPPPQDQYPVEPSSIQAAQNGLGDDWAYFGCWPNSSNESAFERQGQSYVLAPSVPAPTNQVIRVTGYGTVSSPVSPTWNQVQKTHTGFYLSRSGTTLRYNPDTTGGNSGSAVFNENTGQAIGIHTNGGCSSTGGSNAGCSLDNAGLRNALANPRGICSPGFGVVTPPVYAAGDSNRAFGSVNFQGGTFTRVSVLPAVPEGMAYDWNRDVFWVTTSDRRLHRVARATSEITLVGTNTGTDRPVNGLAYDPWTDTLYGIHQTGGRMLILDKDTGAVTPIGAPGQNNVGALEFDPFTRTIFGIDDAPGASRLIRLDPATGAQTVVGPLGLNITDCNGLAYNPDDRMLYAINAANERLVKINPVTGAATDVGPTGVLWGASYGMSAVIDRPCPADFNADGFVDFFDLDAFVQCFDGQGCPPGKIADFNADGFIDFFDLDAYVAAFEAGC
;
A
#
# COMPACT_ATOMS: atom_id res chain seq x y z
N MET A 1 -7.10 37.94 -19.26
CA MET A 1 -5.83 38.69 -19.19
C MET A 1 -4.76 37.69 -18.80
N GLY A 2 -3.72 37.53 -19.63
CA GLY A 2 -2.70 36.50 -19.43
C GLY A 2 -1.88 36.76 -18.18
N GLN A 3 -1.85 35.79 -17.27
CA GLN A 3 -0.79 35.71 -16.27
C GLN A 3 0.41 35.02 -16.93
N ASP A 4 1.52 35.74 -16.98
CA ASP A 4 2.85 35.20 -17.31
C ASP A 4 3.14 33.99 -16.41
N ARG A 5 3.02 32.79 -16.96
CA ARG A 5 3.49 31.54 -16.32
C ARG A 5 5.01 31.56 -16.34
N ARG A 6 5.62 32.09 -15.26
CA ARG A 6 7.07 32.03 -15.08
C ARG A 6 7.48 30.59 -14.79
N ILE A 7 8.00 29.89 -15.79
CA ILE A 7 8.75 28.64 -15.57
C ILE A 7 10.06 29.02 -14.90
N THR A 8 10.27 28.56 -13.67
CA THR A 8 11.57 28.72 -12.99
C THR A 8 12.52 27.66 -13.54
N LEU A 9 13.43 28.07 -14.42
CA LEU A 9 14.51 27.21 -14.90
C LEU A 9 15.70 27.32 -13.94
N LEU A 10 15.99 26.23 -13.22
CA LEU A 10 17.20 26.13 -12.40
C LEU A 10 18.20 25.23 -13.14
N ARG A 11 19.18 25.85 -13.80
CA ARG A 11 20.33 25.12 -14.35
C ARG A 11 21.36 24.95 -13.26
N VAL A 12 21.62 23.71 -12.87
CA VAL A 12 22.68 23.46 -11.89
C VAL A 12 24.04 23.59 -12.58
N ALA A 13 24.89 24.48 -12.06
CA ALA A 13 26.24 24.66 -12.57
C ALA A 13 27.22 23.70 -11.87
N ARG A 14 28.19 23.16 -12.61
CA ARG A 14 29.29 22.32 -12.08
C ARG A 14 29.99 22.99 -10.89
N ALA A 15 29.87 22.41 -9.70
CA ALA A 15 30.91 22.51 -8.69
C ALA A 15 31.92 21.38 -8.95
N THR A 16 33.08 21.71 -9.52
CA THR A 16 34.11 20.71 -9.81
C THR A 16 34.82 20.33 -8.50
N ALA A 17 34.28 19.36 -7.77
CA ALA A 17 35.01 18.66 -6.72
C ALA A 17 35.45 17.30 -7.26
N LEU A 18 36.67 17.25 -7.81
CA LEU A 18 37.29 16.03 -8.30
C LEU A 18 37.70 15.14 -7.11
N MET A 19 36.77 14.33 -6.59
CA MET A 19 37.13 13.23 -5.68
C MET A 19 37.58 12.03 -6.53
N LEU A 20 38.88 11.97 -6.84
CA LEU A 20 39.53 10.81 -7.43
C LEU A 20 39.55 9.65 -6.41
N GLY A 21 38.48 8.86 -6.40
CA GLY A 21 38.47 7.56 -5.74
C GLY A 21 39.17 6.50 -6.60
N ALA A 22 40.50 6.53 -6.67
CA ALA A 22 41.27 5.44 -7.24
C ALA A 22 41.33 4.28 -6.22
N GLY A 23 40.39 3.35 -6.32
CA GLY A 23 40.45 2.09 -5.58
C GLY A 23 41.43 1.12 -6.21
N SER A 24 42.69 1.13 -5.77
CA SER A 24 43.64 0.05 -6.06
C SER A 24 43.28 -1.20 -5.26
N ALA A 25 42.79 -2.25 -5.93
CA ALA A 25 42.55 -3.54 -5.31
C ALA A 25 43.82 -4.43 -5.41
N LEU A 26 44.64 -4.38 -4.36
CA LEU A 26 45.46 -5.50 -3.91
C LEU A 26 45.01 -5.83 -2.48
N GLY A 27 44.53 -7.05 -2.25
CA GLY A 27 44.25 -7.58 -0.91
C GLY A 27 42.91 -8.31 -0.80
N GLN A 28 42.98 -9.62 -0.55
CA GLN A 28 41.86 -10.51 -0.24
C GLN A 28 41.28 -10.23 1.16
N ASP A 29 39.96 -10.38 1.26
CA ASP A 29 39.09 -10.69 2.42
C ASP A 29 38.05 -9.62 2.81
N GLY A 30 36.77 -10.00 2.65
CA GLY A 30 35.64 -9.50 3.44
C GLY A 30 34.72 -8.46 2.79
N GLY A 31 33.81 -8.90 1.91
CA GLY A 31 32.64 -8.12 1.46
C GLY A 31 32.57 -7.91 -0.05
N TRP A 32 31.86 -8.78 -0.78
CA TRP A 32 31.64 -8.64 -2.22
C TRP A 32 30.50 -7.65 -2.49
N SER A 33 30.75 -6.34 -2.44
CA SER A 33 29.75 -5.33 -2.83
C SER A 33 29.86 -5.01 -4.33
N MET A 34 28.74 -5.00 -5.04
CA MET A 34 28.69 -4.55 -6.45
C MET A 34 28.75 -3.02 -6.50
N SER A 35 29.59 -2.47 -7.38
CA SER A 35 29.61 -1.02 -7.63
C SER A 35 28.30 -0.60 -8.32
N PRO A 36 27.60 0.45 -7.83
CA PRO A 36 26.48 1.05 -8.52
C PRO A 36 26.84 1.44 -9.97
N PRO A 37 25.85 1.56 -10.89
CA PRO A 37 26.04 2.28 -12.14
C PRO A 37 26.68 3.64 -11.87
N ALA A 38 27.57 4.07 -12.76
CA ALA A 38 28.23 5.34 -12.57
C ALA A 38 27.21 6.47 -12.53
N SER A 39 27.31 7.29 -11.49
CA SER A 39 26.48 8.44 -11.25
C SER A 39 27.22 9.44 -10.37
N ARG A 40 26.70 10.65 -10.32
CA ARG A 40 27.11 11.70 -9.39
C ARG A 40 25.88 12.29 -8.72
N ASP A 41 26.01 12.72 -7.48
CA ASP A 41 24.96 13.49 -6.82
C ASP A 41 25.22 14.99 -7.04
N VAL A 42 24.15 15.69 -7.39
CA VAL A 42 24.15 17.10 -7.78
C VAL A 42 23.17 17.82 -6.86
N GLU A 43 23.64 18.86 -6.16
CA GLU A 43 22.78 19.72 -5.34
C GLU A 43 21.91 20.59 -6.26
N VAL A 44 20.62 20.66 -5.99
CA VAL A 44 19.67 21.38 -6.84
C VAL A 44 19.20 22.66 -6.15
N GLY A 45 18.56 22.55 -4.97
CA GLY A 45 18.04 23.71 -4.22
C GLY A 45 16.81 24.35 -4.87
N LEU A 46 15.94 23.56 -5.51
CA LEU A 46 14.70 24.05 -6.13
C LEU A 46 13.57 24.02 -5.10
N ASP A 47 12.90 25.15 -4.90
CA ASP A 47 11.77 25.31 -3.96
C ASP A 47 10.63 26.04 -4.63
N SER A 48 9.43 25.46 -4.59
CA SER A 48 8.24 26.11 -5.15
C SER A 48 7.76 27.30 -4.34
N GLY A 49 8.14 27.39 -3.06
CA GLY A 49 7.37 28.13 -2.06
C GLY A 49 5.98 27.52 -1.86
N TRP A 50 5.18 28.14 -1.00
CA TRP A 50 3.77 27.78 -0.84
C TRP A 50 2.96 28.32 -2.02
N VAL A 51 2.28 27.41 -2.73
CA VAL A 51 1.45 27.69 -3.90
C VAL A 51 0.09 27.01 -3.74
N ALA A 52 -0.98 27.60 -4.26
CA ALA A 52 -2.33 27.05 -4.14
C ALA A 52 -3.11 27.29 -5.42
N HIS A 53 -4.16 26.52 -5.63
CA HIS A 53 -5.08 26.74 -6.74
C HIS A 53 -5.79 28.10 -6.58
N SER A 54 -5.89 28.86 -7.66
CA SER A 54 -6.43 30.22 -7.72
C SER A 54 -7.94 30.32 -7.51
N GLY A 55 -8.65 29.21 -7.63
CA GLY A 55 -10.12 29.11 -7.59
C GLY A 55 -10.79 29.61 -8.89
N ALA A 56 -10.03 30.05 -9.88
CA ALA A 56 -10.56 30.66 -11.09
C ALA A 56 -11.16 29.65 -12.09
N THR A 57 -10.83 28.37 -11.95
CA THR A 57 -11.35 27.28 -12.79
C THR A 57 -11.84 26.10 -11.96
N PRO A 58 -12.86 25.35 -12.41
CA PRO A 58 -13.44 24.24 -11.65
C PRO A 58 -12.64 22.92 -11.72
N GLY A 59 -11.48 22.90 -12.37
CA GLY A 59 -10.67 21.69 -12.57
C GLY A 59 -9.21 21.88 -12.14
N PRO A 60 -8.36 20.85 -12.29
CA PRO A 60 -6.98 20.92 -11.84
C PRO A 60 -6.19 21.95 -12.65
N GLU A 61 -5.31 22.68 -11.98
CA GLU A 61 -4.37 23.59 -12.60
C GLU A 61 -2.93 23.31 -12.15
N VAL A 62 -1.97 23.52 -13.06
CA VAL A 62 -0.56 23.55 -12.71
C VAL A 62 -0.31 24.89 -12.00
N VAL A 63 -0.23 24.86 -10.67
CA VAL A 63 -0.04 26.05 -9.83
C VAL A 63 1.42 26.46 -9.75
N TRP A 64 2.33 25.54 -10.05
CA TRP A 64 3.76 25.80 -10.11
C TRP A 64 4.46 24.79 -11.02
N ALA A 65 5.50 25.25 -11.72
CA ALA A 65 6.36 24.42 -12.54
C ALA A 65 7.82 24.87 -12.45
N GLY A 66 8.73 23.92 -12.28
CA GLY A 66 10.18 24.12 -12.30
C GLY A 66 10.88 22.98 -13.04
N ILE A 67 12.06 23.24 -13.58
CA ILE A 67 12.85 22.22 -14.26
C ILE A 67 14.14 22.00 -13.46
N VAL A 68 14.41 20.74 -13.14
CA VAL A 68 15.71 20.28 -12.64
C VAL A 68 16.48 19.71 -13.82
N GLU A 69 17.64 20.29 -14.12
CA GLU A 69 18.45 19.92 -15.29
C GLU A 69 19.93 19.80 -14.95
N ASP A 70 20.53 18.68 -15.38
CA ASP A 70 21.96 18.54 -15.60
C ASP A 70 22.19 18.02 -17.04
N ALA A 71 22.71 18.89 -17.90
CA ALA A 71 22.86 18.62 -19.34
C ALA A 71 23.82 17.45 -19.67
N ASP A 72 24.74 17.11 -18.76
CA ASP A 72 25.71 16.03 -18.95
C ASP A 72 25.13 14.67 -18.48
N ALA A 73 23.97 14.66 -17.82
CA ALA A 73 23.38 13.44 -17.26
C ALA A 73 22.63 12.64 -18.33
N SER A 74 22.91 11.33 -18.38
CA SER A 74 22.22 10.39 -19.28
C SER A 74 20.85 9.93 -18.76
N TRP A 75 20.66 10.02 -17.46
CA TRP A 75 19.42 9.77 -16.72
C TRP A 75 19.44 10.54 -15.40
N ALA A 76 18.29 10.71 -14.77
CA ALA A 76 18.14 11.46 -13.53
C ALA A 76 17.22 10.75 -12.53
N ARG A 77 17.51 10.90 -11.24
CA ARG A 77 16.59 10.60 -10.13
C ARG A 77 16.61 11.76 -9.15
N LEU A 78 15.45 12.30 -8.82
CA LEU A 78 15.31 13.44 -7.93
C LEU A 78 15.11 13.00 -6.47
N TRP A 79 15.65 13.79 -5.55
CA TRP A 79 15.51 13.63 -4.11
C TRP A 79 14.90 14.89 -3.50
N PHE A 80 13.86 14.70 -2.70
CA PHE A 80 13.07 15.79 -2.15
C PHE A 80 13.40 15.98 -0.66
N ASP A 81 13.67 17.22 -0.27
CA ASP A 81 13.78 17.60 1.15
C ASP A 81 12.39 17.68 1.80
N GLY A 82 11.34 17.79 0.99
CA GLY A 82 9.97 17.93 1.45
C GLY A 82 8.95 17.99 0.31
N ILE A 83 7.83 17.32 0.53
CA ILE A 83 6.65 17.29 -0.35
C ILE A 83 5.44 17.52 0.55
N TRP A 84 4.75 18.65 0.35
CA TRP A 84 3.52 19.01 1.04
C TRP A 84 2.44 19.21 -0.02
N LEU A 85 1.53 18.24 -0.14
CA LEU A 85 0.44 18.28 -1.11
C LEU A 85 -0.88 18.33 -0.34
N ALA A 86 -1.75 19.26 -0.76
CA ALA A 86 -3.01 19.53 -0.09
C ALA A 86 -4.17 18.73 -0.71
N GLY A 87 -5.20 18.44 0.10
CA GLY A 87 -6.31 17.56 -0.24
C GLY A 87 -6.08 16.11 0.19
N ASP A 88 -7.18 15.35 0.36
CA ASP A 88 -7.14 13.93 0.75
C ASP A 88 -6.57 13.05 -0.38
N PRO A 89 -5.43 12.37 -0.18
CA PRO A 89 -4.82 11.52 -1.21
C PRO A 89 -5.73 10.40 -1.73
N ALA A 90 -6.77 10.00 -0.98
CA ALA A 90 -7.75 9.00 -1.41
C ALA A 90 -8.74 9.54 -2.47
N ARG A 91 -8.87 10.86 -2.63
CA ARG A 91 -9.76 11.49 -3.60
C ARG A 91 -9.09 11.73 -4.95
N LEU A 92 -9.87 11.65 -6.02
CA LEU A 92 -9.42 11.93 -7.40
C LEU A 92 -9.12 13.42 -7.64
N ASP A 93 -9.63 14.30 -6.77
CA ASP A 93 -9.46 15.75 -6.84
C ASP A 93 -8.44 16.30 -5.83
N ALA A 94 -7.60 15.46 -5.22
CA ALA A 94 -6.51 15.98 -4.41
C ALA A 94 -5.32 16.45 -5.26
N SER A 95 -4.47 17.31 -4.67
CA SER A 95 -3.30 17.84 -5.36
C SER A 95 -2.26 16.73 -5.58
N ARG A 96 -1.48 16.86 -6.65
CA ARG A 96 -0.47 15.88 -7.07
C ARG A 96 0.82 16.59 -7.47
N LEU A 97 1.94 15.93 -7.19
CA LEU A 97 3.23 16.24 -7.78
C LEU A 97 3.36 15.43 -9.06
N ARG A 98 3.48 16.09 -10.21
CA ARG A 98 3.76 15.45 -11.50
C ARG A 98 5.21 15.70 -11.88
N LEU A 99 5.91 14.63 -12.23
CA LEU A 99 7.29 14.61 -12.68
C LEU A 99 7.31 14.08 -14.11
N THR A 100 7.88 14.84 -15.05
CA THR A 100 7.93 14.44 -16.46
C THR A 100 9.35 14.53 -16.99
N SER A 101 9.89 13.42 -17.51
CA SER A 101 11.15 13.46 -18.27
C SER A 101 10.96 14.30 -19.53
N LEU A 102 11.84 15.26 -19.75
CA LEU A 102 11.85 16.03 -21.01
C LEU A 102 12.49 15.28 -22.18
N ALA A 103 13.15 14.13 -21.91
CA ALA A 103 13.80 13.35 -22.96
C ALA A 103 12.82 12.44 -23.71
N ASP A 104 11.89 11.81 -22.99
CA ASP A 104 10.98 10.81 -23.56
C ASP A 104 9.50 10.99 -23.16
N GLY A 105 9.18 12.00 -22.34
CA GLY A 105 7.82 12.28 -21.89
C GLY A 105 7.29 11.31 -20.84
N ALA A 106 8.14 10.45 -20.26
CA ALA A 106 7.72 9.55 -19.20
C ALA A 106 7.29 10.34 -17.95
N THR A 107 6.14 10.01 -17.39
CA THR A 107 5.53 10.75 -16.28
C THR A 107 5.35 9.88 -15.03
N GLN A 108 5.61 10.45 -13.87
CA GLN A 108 5.25 9.92 -12.55
C GLN A 108 4.36 10.95 -11.85
N GLU A 109 3.28 10.48 -11.24
CA GLU A 109 2.47 11.29 -10.34
C GLU A 109 2.60 10.74 -8.91
N LEU A 110 2.75 11.65 -7.96
CA LEU A 110 2.83 11.36 -6.54
C LEU A 110 1.81 12.20 -5.77
N ASP A 111 1.11 11.55 -4.86
CA ASP A 111 0.41 12.18 -3.74
C ASP A 111 1.26 12.09 -2.46
N ALA A 112 0.74 12.59 -1.33
CA ALA A 112 1.45 12.57 -0.06
C ALA A 112 1.80 11.15 0.41
N GLN A 113 0.94 10.15 0.14
CA GLN A 113 1.13 8.77 0.61
C GLN A 113 2.15 8.03 -0.27
N THR A 114 2.03 8.16 -1.58
CA THR A 114 2.93 7.56 -2.56
C THR A 114 4.31 8.22 -2.51
N ALA A 115 4.41 9.53 -2.29
CA ALA A 115 5.69 10.19 -2.05
C ALA A 115 6.47 9.57 -0.88
N ALA A 116 5.80 9.20 0.21
CA ALA A 116 6.41 8.50 1.33
C ALA A 116 6.87 7.07 0.94
N ARG A 117 6.06 6.34 0.16
CA ARG A 117 6.42 5.00 -0.35
C ARG A 117 7.65 5.01 -1.26
N TRP A 118 7.84 6.10 -2.00
CA TRP A 118 9.03 6.32 -2.82
C TRP A 118 10.21 6.93 -2.03
N ASN A 119 10.13 6.96 -0.70
CA ASN A 119 11.15 7.49 0.21
C ASN A 119 11.58 8.92 -0.17
N ALA A 120 10.60 9.78 -0.45
CA ALA A 120 10.82 11.15 -0.89
C ALA A 120 11.81 11.24 -2.07
N SER A 121 11.65 10.34 -3.05
CA SER A 121 12.45 10.32 -4.28
C SER A 121 11.57 10.05 -5.50
N SER A 122 12.08 10.35 -6.69
CA SER A 122 11.40 10.00 -7.93
C SER A 122 11.74 8.59 -8.41
N ALA A 123 11.01 8.14 -9.43
CA ALA A 123 11.47 7.12 -10.36
C ALA A 123 12.77 7.56 -11.08
N TYR A 124 13.45 6.61 -11.73
CA TYR A 124 14.55 6.93 -12.64
C TYR A 124 13.98 7.42 -13.97
N PHE A 125 14.39 8.59 -14.42
CA PHE A 125 13.99 9.19 -15.68
C PHE A 125 15.14 9.19 -16.69
N ASN A 126 14.83 8.97 -17.97
CA ASN A 126 15.82 9.11 -19.04
C ASN A 126 16.14 10.58 -19.29
N GLY A 127 17.39 10.86 -19.65
CA GLY A 127 17.90 12.22 -19.82
C GLY A 127 18.12 12.97 -18.50
N GLY A 128 18.81 14.10 -18.60
CA GLY A 128 19.21 14.90 -17.46
C GLY A 128 18.22 15.98 -17.01
N ALA A 129 17.05 16.07 -17.64
CA ALA A 129 16.07 17.13 -17.38
C ALA A 129 14.69 16.57 -17.02
N VAL A 130 14.21 16.94 -15.83
CA VAL A 130 12.89 16.55 -15.31
C VAL A 130 12.08 17.81 -15.00
N LEU A 131 10.91 17.91 -15.62
CA LEU A 131 9.90 18.92 -15.32
C LEU A 131 9.16 18.49 -14.04
N VAL A 132 9.11 19.38 -13.06
CA VAL A 132 8.45 19.21 -11.77
C VAL A 132 7.26 20.16 -11.72
N GLU A 133 6.06 19.62 -11.60
CA GLU A 133 4.80 20.37 -11.58
C GLU A 133 4.00 20.05 -10.31
N ILE A 134 3.49 21.09 -9.66
CA ILE A 134 2.43 20.93 -8.66
C ILE A 134 1.10 21.14 -9.38
N ILE A 135 0.26 20.12 -9.37
CA ILE A 135 -1.09 20.15 -9.89
C ILE A 135 -2.02 20.23 -8.69
N ALA A 136 -2.67 21.37 -8.52
CA ALA A 136 -3.65 21.54 -7.46
C ALA A 136 -5.05 21.61 -8.05
N TRP A 137 -6.03 21.19 -7.28
CA TRP A 137 -7.45 21.40 -7.57
C TRP A 137 -7.97 22.59 -6.74
N PRO A 138 -9.08 23.23 -7.15
CA PRO A 138 -9.71 24.25 -6.32
C PRO A 138 -10.03 23.71 -4.91
N GLU A 139 -9.92 24.58 -3.91
CA GLU A 139 -10.34 24.31 -2.51
C GLU A 139 -9.53 23.23 -1.77
N THR A 140 -8.47 22.66 -2.35
CA THR A 140 -7.65 21.64 -1.67
C THR A 140 -6.64 22.20 -0.67
N GLY A 141 -6.28 23.48 -0.78
CA GLY A 141 -5.30 24.16 0.09
C GLY A 141 -3.93 24.41 -0.54
N ALA A 142 -2.96 24.81 0.28
CA ALA A 142 -1.61 25.18 -0.18
C ALA A 142 -0.65 23.99 -0.24
N CYS A 143 0.10 23.91 -1.33
CA CYS A 143 1.12 22.90 -1.62
C CYS A 143 2.52 23.51 -1.63
N ARG A 144 3.54 22.68 -1.43
CA ARG A 144 4.96 23.02 -1.62
C ARG A 144 5.79 21.79 -1.96
N VAL A 145 6.79 21.97 -2.81
CA VAL A 145 7.81 20.95 -3.09
C VAL A 145 9.20 21.57 -3.01
N THR A 146 10.13 20.84 -2.37
CA THR A 146 11.54 21.20 -2.29
C THR A 146 12.40 20.05 -2.80
N VAL A 147 13.18 20.27 -3.85
CA VAL A 147 14.14 19.32 -4.42
C VAL A 147 15.54 19.67 -3.90
N GLY A 148 16.07 18.82 -3.03
CA GLY A 148 17.40 19.01 -2.43
C GLY A 148 18.51 18.61 -3.38
N SER A 149 18.38 17.45 -4.02
CA SER A 149 19.43 16.91 -4.89
C SER A 149 18.90 16.05 -6.04
N MET A 150 19.80 15.71 -6.96
CA MET A 150 19.57 14.81 -8.07
C MET A 150 20.75 13.83 -8.19
N THR A 151 20.46 12.54 -8.32
CA THR A 151 21.44 11.56 -8.78
C THR A 151 21.44 11.57 -10.31
N ALA A 152 22.55 12.02 -10.89
CA ALA A 152 22.76 12.18 -12.33
C ALA A 152 23.60 11.02 -12.89
N GLY A 153 23.09 10.35 -13.92
CA GLY A 153 23.70 9.19 -14.54
C GLY A 153 24.89 9.48 -15.44
N GLU A 154 25.98 8.75 -15.24
CA GLU A 154 27.20 8.80 -16.05
C GLU A 154 27.30 7.60 -17.01
N PRO A 155 27.99 7.73 -18.15
CA PRO A 155 28.32 6.58 -18.99
C PRO A 155 29.29 5.63 -18.27
N ALA A 156 28.94 4.34 -18.14
CA ALA A 156 29.86 3.33 -17.62
C ALA A 156 29.72 1.95 -18.26
N ILE A 157 30.87 1.30 -18.47
CA ILE A 157 31.01 -0.08 -18.94
C ILE A 157 31.75 -0.86 -17.85
N GLY A 158 31.17 -1.96 -17.37
CA GLY A 158 31.70 -2.77 -16.27
C GLY A 158 32.65 -3.91 -16.69
N PRO A 159 33.33 -4.56 -15.73
CA PRO A 159 34.23 -5.69 -15.96
C PRO A 159 33.51 -7.03 -16.31
N ARG A 160 34.27 -8.04 -16.77
CA ARG A 160 33.79 -9.31 -17.40
C ARG A 160 33.89 -10.55 -16.48
N SER A 161 33.01 -11.54 -16.67
CA SER A 161 33.11 -12.90 -16.08
C SER A 161 32.41 -14.03 -16.89
N ILE A 162 32.68 -14.15 -18.20
CA ILE A 162 32.02 -15.11 -19.12
C ILE A 162 32.64 -16.53 -19.12
N CYS A 163 31.90 -17.56 -19.54
CA CYS A 163 32.28 -18.98 -19.60
C CYS A 163 32.68 -19.41 -21.02
N GLY A 164 33.95 -19.20 -21.37
CA GLY A 164 34.49 -19.50 -22.70
C GLY A 164 34.93 -18.24 -23.45
N PRO A 165 35.40 -18.37 -24.70
CA PRO A 165 35.96 -17.25 -25.47
C PRO A 165 34.89 -16.31 -26.03
N THR A 166 33.63 -16.75 -26.07
CA THR A 166 32.49 -16.03 -26.65
C THR A 166 31.51 -15.69 -25.54
N ASP A 167 30.87 -14.51 -25.64
CA ASP A 167 29.69 -14.20 -24.85
C ASP A 167 28.47 -14.71 -25.62
N ASP A 168 27.94 -15.86 -25.19
CA ASP A 168 26.86 -16.60 -25.86
C ASP A 168 25.47 -16.18 -25.39
N ARG A 169 25.39 -15.14 -24.55
CA ARG A 169 24.11 -14.59 -24.09
C ARG A 169 23.36 -13.94 -25.25
N VAL A 170 22.05 -14.09 -25.23
CA VAL A 170 21.13 -13.43 -26.17
C VAL A 170 20.16 -12.51 -25.42
N LEU A 171 19.61 -11.51 -26.11
CA LEU A 171 18.54 -10.67 -25.55
C LEU A 171 17.32 -11.51 -25.16
N SER A 172 16.64 -11.08 -24.10
CA SER A 172 15.47 -11.74 -23.53
C SER A 172 14.41 -10.71 -23.12
N ASN A 173 13.15 -11.13 -22.99
CA ASN A 173 12.02 -10.33 -22.52
C ASN A 173 11.14 -11.11 -21.54
N ASP A 174 11.73 -12.02 -20.77
CA ASP A 174 11.07 -12.80 -19.73
C ASP A 174 10.44 -11.87 -18.68
N PRO A 175 9.10 -11.84 -18.56
CA PRO A 175 8.40 -10.91 -17.68
C PRO A 175 8.63 -11.20 -16.20
N ARG A 176 9.24 -12.34 -15.85
CA ARG A 176 9.49 -12.74 -14.47
C ARG A 176 10.80 -12.17 -13.90
N ALA A 177 11.70 -11.68 -14.76
CA ALA A 177 13.02 -11.18 -14.39
C ALA A 177 13.07 -9.64 -14.45
N ALA A 178 13.74 -9.03 -13.47
CA ALA A 178 13.81 -7.58 -13.28
C ALA A 178 15.24 -7.11 -12.97
N ARG A 179 15.51 -5.82 -13.22
CA ARG A 179 16.73 -5.13 -12.81
C ARG A 179 16.50 -4.48 -11.45
N TYR A 180 17.46 -4.58 -10.55
CA TYR A 180 17.48 -3.88 -9.27
C TYR A 180 18.52 -2.75 -9.30
N LEU A 181 18.08 -1.54 -8.92
CA LEU A 181 18.93 -0.37 -8.70
C LEU A 181 18.88 0.01 -7.21
N PRO A 182 19.98 0.49 -6.61
CA PRO A 182 21.11 1.13 -7.29
C PRO A 182 22.27 0.20 -7.67
N SER A 183 22.34 -1.07 -7.28
CA SER A 183 23.54 -1.89 -7.56
C SER A 183 23.65 -2.42 -8.99
N GLY A 184 22.58 -2.32 -9.79
CA GLY A 184 22.52 -2.92 -11.13
C GLY A 184 22.45 -4.45 -11.09
N CYS A 185 22.01 -5.02 -9.96
CA CYS A 185 21.76 -6.45 -9.86
C CYS A 185 20.48 -6.87 -10.59
N SER A 186 20.21 -8.17 -10.57
CA SER A 186 18.96 -8.76 -11.01
C SER A 186 18.07 -9.12 -9.81
N ALA A 187 16.77 -9.07 -10.00
CA ALA A 187 15.75 -9.57 -9.09
C ALA A 187 14.68 -10.30 -9.90
N TRP A 188 13.79 -11.06 -9.27
CA TRP A 188 12.79 -11.85 -10.00
C TRP A 188 11.58 -12.19 -9.16
N LEU A 189 10.42 -12.29 -9.82
CA LEU A 189 9.13 -12.62 -9.20
C LEU A 189 9.04 -14.10 -8.85
N ILE A 190 8.51 -14.41 -7.67
CA ILE A 190 8.29 -15.77 -7.20
C ILE A 190 6.81 -16.09 -7.00
N ASN A 191 6.49 -17.37 -6.88
CA ASN A 191 5.12 -17.86 -6.65
C ASN A 191 4.75 -17.95 -5.17
N ASP A 192 5.30 -17.09 -4.30
CA ASP A 192 4.83 -16.92 -2.93
C ASP A 192 3.45 -16.25 -2.92
N THR A 193 2.79 -16.16 -1.76
CA THR A 193 1.39 -15.71 -1.68
C THR A 193 1.17 -14.34 -2.32
N ASN A 194 2.10 -13.40 -2.10
CA ASN A 194 1.97 -12.01 -2.56
C ASN A 194 2.76 -11.73 -3.84
N ARG A 195 3.37 -12.75 -4.46
CA ARG A 195 4.13 -12.67 -5.72
C ARG A 195 5.26 -11.65 -5.67
N GLN A 196 6.12 -11.76 -4.66
CA GLN A 196 7.20 -10.82 -4.37
C GLN A 196 8.54 -11.32 -4.94
N PHE A 197 9.67 -10.85 -4.40
CA PHE A 197 10.96 -10.90 -5.09
C PHE A 197 12.04 -11.68 -4.36
N LEU A 198 12.89 -12.36 -5.14
CA LEU A 198 14.21 -12.81 -4.69
C LEU A 198 15.33 -12.06 -5.41
N SER A 199 16.46 -11.89 -4.72
CA SER A 199 17.73 -11.42 -5.27
C SER A 199 18.90 -11.98 -4.43
N ALA A 200 20.15 -11.60 -4.73
CA ALA A 200 21.31 -11.95 -3.92
C ALA A 200 21.44 -10.95 -2.76
N GLY A 201 21.87 -11.40 -1.59
CA GLY A 201 22.03 -10.55 -0.42
C GLY A 201 23.07 -9.45 -0.63
N HIS A 202 24.18 -9.79 -1.30
CA HIS A 202 25.23 -8.83 -1.62
C HIS A 202 24.81 -7.71 -2.58
N CYS A 203 23.65 -7.83 -3.22
CA CYS A 203 23.10 -6.76 -4.06
C CYS A 203 22.62 -5.55 -3.25
N GLY A 204 22.54 -5.67 -1.91
CA GLY A 204 22.24 -4.57 -1.01
C GLY A 204 20.83 -4.02 -1.23
N ILE A 205 19.82 -4.90 -1.11
CA ILE A 205 18.42 -4.48 -1.16
C ILE A 205 18.18 -3.44 -0.05
N SER A 206 17.74 -2.24 -0.43
CA SER A 206 17.65 -1.08 0.46
C SER A 206 16.29 -0.38 0.34
N THR A 207 16.00 0.50 1.30
CA THR A 207 14.77 1.31 1.35
C THR A 207 14.63 2.30 0.19
N THR A 208 15.74 2.61 -0.48
CA THR A 208 15.79 3.47 -1.67
C THR A 208 15.82 2.69 -2.97
N GLY A 209 15.83 1.36 -2.90
CA GLY A 209 15.96 0.47 -4.03
C GLY A 209 14.74 0.50 -4.94
N ILE A 210 14.98 0.39 -6.25
CA ILE A 210 13.93 0.32 -7.27
C ILE A 210 14.12 -0.95 -8.09
N VAL A 211 13.05 -1.73 -8.24
CA VAL A 211 12.97 -2.85 -9.17
C VAL A 211 12.37 -2.38 -10.49
N GLN A 212 12.97 -2.76 -11.61
CA GLN A 212 12.62 -2.29 -12.95
C GLN A 212 12.36 -3.46 -13.89
N PHE A 213 11.19 -3.47 -14.53
CA PHE A 213 10.82 -4.40 -15.60
C PHE A 213 10.85 -3.71 -16.95
N ASN A 214 10.70 -4.46 -18.05
CA ASN A 214 10.57 -3.89 -19.40
C ASN A 214 11.68 -2.90 -19.76
N VAL A 215 12.89 -3.15 -19.25
CA VAL A 215 14.05 -2.26 -19.39
C VAL A 215 14.44 -2.13 -20.86
N PRO A 216 14.46 -0.92 -21.43
CA PRO A 216 14.84 -0.68 -22.81
C PRO A 216 16.34 -0.96 -23.05
N LEU A 217 16.72 -1.04 -24.32
CA LEU A 217 18.14 -1.11 -24.67
C LEU A 217 18.89 0.12 -24.15
N SER A 218 20.11 -0.08 -23.68
CA SER A 218 21.01 1.00 -23.30
C SER A 218 21.44 1.82 -24.52
N SER A 219 21.88 3.05 -24.28
CA SER A 219 22.36 3.95 -25.33
C SER A 219 23.64 3.40 -26.00
N ALA A 220 23.98 3.94 -27.17
CA ALA A 220 25.13 3.46 -27.97
C ALA A 220 26.48 3.52 -27.22
N ASN A 221 26.60 4.42 -26.25
CA ASN A 221 27.76 4.56 -25.36
C ASN A 221 27.71 3.64 -24.12
N GLY A 222 26.66 2.82 -23.97
CA GLY A 222 26.44 1.93 -22.83
C GLY A 222 25.73 2.57 -21.63
N SER A 223 25.36 3.86 -21.70
CA SER A 223 24.55 4.51 -20.66
C SER A 223 23.19 3.82 -20.52
N LEU A 224 22.75 3.65 -19.28
CA LEU A 224 21.47 3.01 -18.97
C LEU A 224 20.33 3.85 -19.51
N ASN A 225 19.35 3.16 -20.10
CA ASN A 225 18.01 3.68 -20.24
C ASN A 225 17.11 2.97 -19.22
N HIS A 226 16.11 3.68 -18.72
CA HIS A 226 15.15 3.23 -17.73
C HIS A 226 13.78 3.04 -18.38
N PRO A 227 13.00 2.05 -17.91
CA PRO A 227 11.63 1.89 -18.35
C PRO A 227 10.75 3.03 -17.80
N PRO A 228 9.55 3.28 -18.34
CA PRO A 228 8.65 4.29 -17.80
C PRO A 228 8.30 4.00 -16.32
N PRO A 229 7.93 5.02 -15.51
CA PRO A 229 7.68 4.86 -14.07
C PRO A 229 6.68 3.75 -13.67
N GLN A 230 5.68 3.48 -14.53
CA GLN A 230 4.76 2.33 -14.43
C GLN A 230 5.43 0.94 -14.44
N ASP A 231 6.69 0.82 -14.85
CA ASP A 231 7.46 -0.43 -14.80
C ASP A 231 8.58 -0.36 -13.75
N GLN A 232 8.49 0.60 -12.82
CA GLN A 232 9.41 0.80 -11.71
C GLN A 232 8.68 0.68 -10.36
N TYR A 233 9.24 -0.09 -9.44
CA TYR A 233 8.61 -0.46 -8.18
C TYR A 233 9.56 -0.17 -7.02
N PRO A 234 9.19 0.72 -6.07
CA PRO A 234 10.04 1.01 -4.93
C PRO A 234 9.97 -0.12 -3.91
N VAL A 235 11.12 -0.51 -3.36
CA VAL A 235 11.23 -1.56 -2.34
C VAL A 235 10.48 -1.15 -1.08
N GLU A 236 9.76 -2.10 -0.49
CA GLU A 236 9.07 -1.92 0.78
C GLU A 236 10.03 -2.24 1.95
N PRO A 237 10.43 -1.27 2.78
CA PRO A 237 11.50 -1.45 3.77
C PRO A 237 11.32 -2.58 4.77
N SER A 238 10.10 -2.78 5.29
CA SER A 238 9.85 -3.73 6.38
C SER A 238 9.87 -5.18 5.92
N SER A 239 9.72 -5.44 4.62
CA SER A 239 9.78 -6.77 4.01
C SER A 239 11.19 -7.35 3.87
N ILE A 240 12.24 -6.52 3.93
CA ILE A 240 13.59 -6.92 3.55
C ILE A 240 14.15 -7.96 4.55
N GLN A 241 14.51 -9.12 4.02
CA GLN A 241 15.23 -10.18 4.72
C GLN A 241 16.39 -10.65 3.84
N ALA A 242 17.62 -10.64 4.33
CA ALA A 242 18.79 -11.00 3.53
C ALA A 242 19.93 -11.60 4.37
N ALA A 243 20.82 -12.32 3.70
CA ALA A 243 22.09 -12.81 4.24
C ALA A 243 23.21 -12.72 3.19
N GLN A 244 24.45 -12.48 3.64
CA GLN A 244 25.64 -12.44 2.81
C GLN A 244 26.85 -13.02 3.58
N ASN A 245 26.82 -14.33 3.85
CA ASN A 245 27.84 -15.03 4.64
C ASN A 245 28.82 -15.84 3.78
N GLY A 246 28.74 -15.72 2.45
CA GLY A 246 29.63 -16.37 1.49
C GLY A 246 28.90 -17.29 0.52
N LEU A 247 29.66 -18.16 -0.17
CA LEU A 247 29.10 -19.08 -1.17
C LEU A 247 28.05 -20.01 -0.55
N GLY A 248 26.85 -20.01 -1.13
CA GLY A 248 25.73 -20.82 -0.65
C GLY A 248 24.92 -20.20 0.50
N ASP A 249 25.29 -19.03 0.99
CA ASP A 249 24.51 -18.23 1.94
C ASP A 249 24.55 -16.74 1.57
N ASP A 250 23.97 -16.47 0.40
CA ASP A 250 23.88 -15.14 -0.19
C ASP A 250 22.52 -15.01 -0.89
N TRP A 251 21.57 -14.37 -0.22
CA TRP A 251 20.17 -14.29 -0.66
C TRP A 251 19.48 -13.06 -0.07
N ALA A 252 18.45 -12.59 -0.76
CA ALA A 252 17.51 -11.58 -0.30
C ALA A 252 16.09 -11.96 -0.70
N TYR A 253 15.15 -11.83 0.23
CA TYR A 253 13.70 -11.91 0.04
C TYR A 253 13.08 -10.60 0.49
N PHE A 254 12.32 -9.96 -0.39
CA PHE A 254 11.77 -8.63 -0.18
C PHE A 254 10.56 -8.41 -1.09
N GLY A 255 9.79 -7.38 -0.78
CA GLY A 255 8.66 -6.94 -1.57
C GLY A 255 8.79 -5.49 -2.03
N CYS A 256 7.92 -5.12 -2.96
CA CYS A 256 7.85 -3.75 -3.47
C CYS A 256 6.44 -3.20 -3.33
N TRP A 257 6.34 -1.89 -3.12
CA TRP A 257 5.07 -1.18 -3.25
C TRP A 257 4.59 -1.20 -4.71
N PRO A 258 3.29 -0.95 -4.95
CA PRO A 258 2.77 -0.69 -6.29
C PRO A 258 3.53 0.42 -7.04
N ASN A 259 3.53 0.33 -8.36
CA ASN A 259 4.13 1.33 -9.26
C ASN A 259 3.35 2.66 -9.26
N SER A 260 3.76 3.60 -10.12
CA SER A 260 3.09 4.88 -10.33
C SER A 260 1.68 4.78 -10.95
N SER A 261 1.25 3.59 -11.37
CA SER A 261 -0.11 3.29 -11.85
C SER A 261 -0.94 2.54 -10.79
N ASN A 262 -0.42 2.41 -9.56
CA ASN A 262 -1.01 1.68 -8.45
C ASN A 262 -1.25 0.18 -8.74
N GLU A 263 -0.40 -0.42 -9.58
CA GLU A 263 -0.37 -1.86 -9.84
C GLU A 263 0.83 -2.49 -9.14
N SER A 264 0.65 -3.69 -8.59
CA SER A 264 1.77 -4.53 -8.17
C SER A 264 2.55 -5.05 -9.38
N ALA A 265 3.80 -5.45 -9.15
CA ALA A 265 4.62 -6.00 -10.22
C ALA A 265 4.00 -7.26 -10.85
N PHE A 266 3.38 -8.13 -10.05
CA PHE A 266 2.76 -9.33 -10.59
C PHE A 266 1.50 -9.03 -11.42
N GLU A 267 0.67 -8.07 -11.02
CA GLU A 267 -0.49 -7.65 -11.83
C GLU A 267 -0.04 -7.17 -13.20
N ARG A 268 1.06 -6.42 -13.27
CA ARG A 268 1.57 -5.88 -14.54
C ARG A 268 2.32 -6.91 -15.39
N GLN A 269 3.10 -7.81 -14.77
CA GLN A 269 3.90 -8.79 -15.50
C GLN A 269 3.14 -10.09 -15.82
N GLY A 270 2.13 -10.45 -15.02
CA GLY A 270 1.28 -11.62 -15.22
C GLY A 270 1.95 -12.99 -15.04
N GLN A 271 3.25 -13.04 -14.72
CA GLN A 271 4.01 -14.28 -14.56
C GLN A 271 5.00 -14.20 -13.41
N SER A 272 5.29 -15.35 -12.81
CA SER A 272 6.32 -15.52 -11.78
C SER A 272 7.05 -16.86 -11.95
N TYR A 273 8.23 -16.97 -11.35
CA TYR A 273 8.93 -18.25 -11.27
C TYR A 273 8.29 -19.15 -10.21
N VAL A 274 8.16 -20.44 -10.54
CA VAL A 274 7.79 -21.47 -9.56
C VAL A 274 9.06 -21.94 -8.85
N LEU A 275 9.09 -21.79 -7.53
CA LEU A 275 10.18 -22.29 -6.70
C LEU A 275 10.12 -23.82 -6.60
N ALA A 276 11.27 -24.47 -6.77
CA ALA A 276 11.39 -25.90 -6.51
C ALA A 276 11.23 -26.17 -5.00
N PRO A 277 10.40 -27.14 -4.58
CA PRO A 277 10.23 -27.47 -3.16
C PRO A 277 11.51 -28.06 -2.54
N SER A 278 12.36 -28.65 -3.36
CA SER A 278 13.70 -29.09 -3.01
C SER A 278 14.59 -29.05 -4.24
N VAL A 279 15.86 -28.69 -4.07
CA VAL A 279 16.79 -28.64 -5.19
C VAL A 279 17.23 -30.05 -5.62
N PRO A 280 17.07 -30.44 -6.89
CA PRO A 280 17.43 -31.79 -7.36
C PRO A 280 18.95 -32.01 -7.34
N ALA A 281 19.36 -33.29 -7.39
CA ALA A 281 20.76 -33.63 -7.61
C ALA A 281 21.19 -33.32 -9.05
N PRO A 282 22.45 -32.93 -9.31
CA PRO A 282 22.93 -32.64 -10.66
C PRO A 282 23.05 -33.94 -11.48
N THR A 283 22.24 -34.04 -12.54
CA THR A 283 22.18 -35.16 -13.49
C THR A 283 22.13 -34.63 -14.93
N ASN A 284 23.02 -33.68 -15.26
CA ASN A 284 23.09 -32.97 -16.55
C ASN A 284 21.82 -32.16 -16.90
N GLN A 285 21.10 -31.63 -15.92
CA GLN A 285 20.02 -30.69 -16.20
C GLN A 285 20.56 -29.42 -16.85
N VAL A 286 19.74 -28.81 -17.70
CA VAL A 286 20.02 -27.51 -18.31
C VAL A 286 19.56 -26.42 -17.35
N ILE A 287 20.49 -25.53 -17.01
CA ILE A 287 20.26 -24.35 -16.20
C ILE A 287 20.19 -23.14 -17.12
N ARG A 288 19.16 -22.32 -16.96
CA ARG A 288 19.07 -20.98 -17.53
C ARG A 288 19.33 -19.94 -16.45
N VAL A 289 20.11 -18.92 -16.80
CA VAL A 289 20.23 -17.69 -16.03
C VAL A 289 19.76 -16.54 -16.91
N THR A 290 18.74 -15.83 -16.45
CA THR A 290 18.20 -14.63 -17.10
C THR A 290 18.38 -13.44 -16.16
N GLY A 291 19.10 -12.41 -16.62
CA GLY A 291 19.50 -11.29 -15.78
C GLY A 291 19.97 -10.07 -16.56
N TYR A 292 20.45 -9.07 -15.81
CA TYR A 292 20.78 -7.73 -16.30
C TYR A 292 22.29 -7.47 -16.27
N GLY A 293 23.09 -8.48 -16.65
CA GLY A 293 24.55 -8.33 -16.67
C GLY A 293 25.06 -7.18 -17.54
N THR A 294 26.22 -6.63 -17.19
CA THR A 294 27.01 -5.74 -18.03
C THR A 294 27.52 -6.45 -19.28
N VAL A 295 27.96 -5.68 -20.27
CA VAL A 295 28.57 -6.21 -21.51
C VAL A 295 29.84 -5.45 -21.83
N SER A 296 30.64 -6.01 -22.74
CA SER A 296 31.79 -5.31 -23.32
C SER A 296 32.14 -5.97 -24.66
N SER A 297 33.01 -5.32 -25.44
CA SER A 297 33.37 -5.77 -26.80
C SER A 297 33.76 -7.26 -26.88
N PRO A 298 33.21 -8.04 -27.83
CA PRO A 298 32.54 -7.59 -29.04
C PRO A 298 31.03 -7.36 -28.90
N VAL A 299 30.44 -7.63 -27.74
CA VAL A 299 29.00 -7.39 -27.53
C VAL A 299 28.74 -5.89 -27.53
N SER A 300 27.69 -5.49 -28.25
CA SER A 300 27.28 -4.08 -28.37
C SER A 300 27.06 -3.45 -27.00
N PRO A 301 27.60 -2.25 -26.71
CA PRO A 301 27.29 -1.51 -25.48
C PRO A 301 25.80 -1.26 -25.26
N THR A 302 24.97 -1.27 -26.31
CA THR A 302 23.51 -1.15 -26.18
C THR A 302 22.87 -2.30 -25.38
N TRP A 303 23.59 -3.40 -25.15
CA TRP A 303 23.14 -4.53 -24.34
C TRP A 303 23.58 -4.43 -22.87
N ASN A 304 24.25 -3.34 -22.48
CA ASN A 304 24.71 -3.15 -21.11
C ASN A 304 23.51 -3.07 -20.16
N GLN A 305 23.46 -3.92 -19.12
CA GLN A 305 22.41 -3.84 -18.09
C GLN A 305 20.97 -3.92 -18.62
N VAL A 306 20.79 -4.62 -19.75
CA VAL A 306 19.50 -5.01 -20.33
C VAL A 306 19.26 -6.51 -20.10
N GLN A 307 18.03 -6.97 -20.22
CA GLN A 307 17.72 -8.38 -19.97
C GLN A 307 18.36 -9.28 -21.03
N LYS A 308 19.17 -10.24 -20.55
CA LYS A 308 19.84 -11.25 -21.36
C LYS A 308 19.69 -12.61 -20.71
N THR A 309 19.82 -13.66 -21.50
CA THR A 309 19.73 -15.04 -21.02
C THR A 309 20.78 -15.93 -21.67
N HIS A 310 21.23 -16.95 -20.94
CA HIS A 310 22.02 -18.04 -21.49
C HIS A 310 21.73 -19.34 -20.71
N THR A 311 21.97 -20.47 -21.38
CA THR A 311 21.83 -21.81 -20.81
C THR A 311 23.17 -22.50 -20.70
N GLY A 312 23.31 -23.36 -19.70
CA GLY A 312 24.44 -24.24 -19.50
C GLY A 312 23.99 -25.46 -18.71
N PHE A 313 24.94 -26.23 -18.20
CA PHE A 313 24.66 -27.43 -17.43
C PHE A 313 24.74 -27.19 -15.93
N TYR A 314 23.91 -27.92 -15.18
CA TYR A 314 24.05 -28.07 -13.74
C TYR A 314 25.21 -29.02 -13.44
N LEU A 315 26.32 -28.47 -12.92
CA LEU A 315 27.58 -29.20 -12.80
C LEU A 315 27.72 -29.92 -11.47
N SER A 316 27.47 -29.23 -10.36
CA SER A 316 27.60 -29.83 -9.03
C SER A 316 26.80 -29.10 -7.96
N ARG A 317 26.62 -29.79 -6.84
CA ARG A 317 26.01 -29.25 -5.62
C ARG A 317 26.86 -29.66 -4.43
N SER A 318 27.19 -28.71 -3.57
CA SER A 318 27.82 -28.97 -2.27
C SER A 318 27.09 -28.17 -1.20
N GLY A 319 26.35 -28.85 -0.33
CA GLY A 319 25.44 -28.21 0.63
C GLY A 319 24.43 -27.29 -0.07
N THR A 320 24.53 -25.99 0.22
CA THR A 320 23.71 -24.92 -0.35
C THR A 320 24.39 -24.17 -1.51
N THR A 321 25.60 -24.57 -1.91
CA THR A 321 26.28 -24.03 -3.10
C THR A 321 25.89 -24.82 -4.34
N LEU A 322 25.37 -24.12 -5.35
CA LEU A 322 25.11 -24.65 -6.69
C LEU A 322 26.24 -24.24 -7.64
N ARG A 323 26.63 -25.11 -8.58
CA ARG A 323 27.60 -24.80 -9.64
C ARG A 323 27.05 -25.10 -11.02
N TYR A 324 27.23 -24.18 -11.95
CA TYR A 324 26.73 -24.26 -13.32
C TYR A 324 27.56 -23.36 -14.26
N ASN A 325 27.38 -23.48 -15.58
CA ASN A 325 28.18 -22.74 -16.56
C ASN A 325 27.43 -21.93 -17.66
N PRO A 326 26.17 -21.47 -17.49
CA PRO A 326 25.69 -20.33 -18.26
C PRO A 326 26.59 -19.11 -18.09
N ASP A 327 26.87 -18.40 -19.18
CA ASP A 327 27.54 -17.10 -19.17
C ASP A 327 26.84 -16.08 -18.27
N THR A 328 27.65 -15.43 -17.43
CA THR A 328 27.22 -14.33 -16.59
C THR A 328 28.29 -13.23 -16.56
N THR A 329 27.90 -12.05 -16.12
CA THR A 329 28.76 -10.88 -15.85
C THR A 329 28.23 -10.16 -14.63
N GLY A 330 28.99 -9.17 -14.13
CA GLY A 330 28.50 -8.26 -13.09
C GLY A 330 27.10 -7.73 -13.43
N GLY A 331 26.17 -7.80 -12.46
CA GLY A 331 24.75 -7.47 -12.64
C GLY A 331 23.82 -8.66 -12.87
N ASN A 332 24.34 -9.86 -13.21
CA ASN A 332 23.53 -11.09 -13.15
C ASN A 332 23.32 -11.56 -11.71
N SER A 333 24.13 -11.08 -10.75
CA SER A 333 23.90 -11.33 -9.32
C SER A 333 22.44 -11.08 -8.96
N GLY A 334 21.83 -12.05 -8.29
CA GLY A 334 20.42 -12.08 -7.93
C GLY A 334 19.47 -12.73 -8.93
N SER A 335 19.94 -13.12 -10.12
CA SER A 335 19.11 -13.81 -11.13
C SER A 335 18.61 -15.17 -10.65
N ALA A 336 17.47 -15.61 -11.16
CA ALA A 336 17.00 -16.98 -10.95
C ALA A 336 17.96 -18.00 -11.58
N VAL A 337 18.26 -19.07 -10.85
CA VAL A 337 18.88 -20.29 -11.40
C VAL A 337 17.73 -21.22 -11.80
N PHE A 338 17.35 -21.17 -13.07
CA PHE A 338 16.16 -21.86 -13.58
C PHE A 338 16.53 -23.23 -14.18
N ASN A 339 15.87 -24.29 -13.74
CA ASN A 339 16.04 -25.62 -14.29
C ASN A 339 15.04 -25.86 -15.43
N GLU A 340 15.54 -25.87 -16.67
CA GLU A 340 14.73 -26.03 -17.89
C GLU A 340 14.04 -27.39 -17.95
N ASN A 341 14.61 -28.43 -17.33
CA ASN A 341 14.03 -29.77 -17.35
C ASN A 341 12.80 -29.88 -16.45
N THR A 342 12.73 -29.10 -15.36
CA THR A 342 11.61 -29.15 -14.41
C THR A 342 10.67 -27.95 -14.51
N GLY A 343 11.09 -26.88 -15.19
CA GLY A 343 10.32 -25.63 -15.26
C GLY A 343 10.30 -24.86 -13.94
N GLN A 344 11.29 -25.07 -13.06
CA GLN A 344 11.33 -24.48 -11.71
C GLN A 344 12.65 -23.77 -11.43
N ALA A 345 12.60 -22.69 -10.65
CA ALA A 345 13.80 -22.08 -10.08
C ALA A 345 14.34 -22.95 -8.95
N ILE A 346 15.65 -23.18 -8.93
CA ILE A 346 16.34 -24.01 -7.93
C ILE A 346 17.32 -23.20 -7.06
N GLY A 347 17.53 -21.92 -7.36
CA GLY A 347 18.41 -21.08 -6.56
C GLY A 347 18.51 -19.66 -7.10
N ILE A 348 19.42 -18.91 -6.49
CA ILE A 348 19.76 -17.53 -6.82
C ILE A 348 21.20 -17.51 -7.32
N HIS A 349 21.47 -16.86 -8.45
CA HIS A 349 22.82 -16.67 -8.95
C HIS A 349 23.54 -15.60 -8.13
N THR A 350 24.73 -15.91 -7.62
CA THR A 350 25.41 -15.03 -6.65
C THR A 350 26.83 -14.70 -7.07
N ASN A 351 27.54 -15.60 -7.75
CA ASN A 351 28.95 -15.39 -8.06
C ASN A 351 29.30 -15.88 -9.46
N GLY A 352 30.07 -15.06 -10.17
CA GLY A 352 30.85 -15.53 -11.30
C GLY A 352 31.97 -16.49 -10.84
N GLY A 353 32.47 -17.29 -11.75
CA GLY A 353 33.65 -18.14 -11.54
C GLY A 353 34.16 -18.76 -12.84
N CYS A 354 33.67 -18.24 -13.96
CA CYS A 354 34.04 -18.63 -15.30
C CYS A 354 35.12 -17.72 -15.89
N SER A 355 35.90 -18.29 -16.80
CA SER A 355 36.91 -17.61 -17.59
C SER A 355 36.89 -18.10 -19.04
N SER A 356 37.75 -17.54 -19.89
CA SER A 356 37.88 -17.96 -21.29
C SER A 356 38.36 -19.40 -21.48
N THR A 357 38.92 -20.03 -20.43
CA THR A 357 39.35 -21.43 -20.45
C THR A 357 38.38 -22.38 -19.75
N GLY A 358 37.19 -21.90 -19.36
CA GLY A 358 36.16 -22.65 -18.65
C GLY A 358 36.03 -22.22 -17.19
N GLY A 359 35.34 -23.05 -16.40
CA GLY A 359 35.04 -22.78 -14.99
C GLY A 359 33.59 -23.04 -14.64
N SER A 360 33.16 -22.53 -13.50
CA SER A 360 31.75 -22.59 -13.09
C SER A 360 31.37 -21.35 -12.29
N ASN A 361 30.19 -20.85 -12.60
CA ASN A 361 29.48 -19.88 -11.80
C ASN A 361 28.87 -20.58 -10.58
N ALA A 362 28.52 -19.79 -9.57
CA ALA A 362 27.96 -20.29 -8.33
C ALA A 362 26.67 -19.55 -7.93
N GLY A 363 25.84 -20.25 -7.18
CA GLY A 363 24.60 -19.72 -6.64
C GLY A 363 24.24 -20.25 -5.26
N CYS A 364 23.33 -19.54 -4.60
CA CYS A 364 22.68 -19.95 -3.37
C CYS A 364 21.49 -20.86 -3.69
N SER A 365 21.47 -22.04 -3.08
CA SER A 365 20.38 -23.02 -3.21
C SER A 365 19.10 -22.55 -2.52
N LEU A 366 17.94 -22.86 -3.10
CA LEU A 366 16.65 -22.73 -2.37
C LEU A 366 16.57 -23.64 -1.15
N ASP A 367 17.50 -24.59 -1.01
CA ASP A 367 17.60 -25.42 0.19
C ASP A 367 18.28 -24.71 1.38
N ASN A 368 18.75 -23.47 1.21
CA ASN A 368 19.34 -22.67 2.28
C ASN A 368 18.32 -22.45 3.43
N ALA A 369 18.74 -22.75 4.66
CA ALA A 369 17.87 -22.70 5.83
C ALA A 369 17.39 -21.28 6.17
N GLY A 370 18.26 -20.27 6.02
CA GLY A 370 17.91 -18.87 6.23
C GLY A 370 16.86 -18.39 5.22
N LEU A 371 17.07 -18.69 3.94
CA LEU A 371 16.12 -18.36 2.87
C LEU A 371 14.77 -19.06 3.08
N ARG A 372 14.78 -20.37 3.39
CA ARG A 372 13.56 -21.12 3.71
C ARG A 372 12.82 -20.54 4.92
N ASN A 373 13.56 -20.12 5.94
CA ASN A 373 12.97 -19.48 7.11
C ASN A 373 12.32 -18.13 6.76
N ALA A 374 12.96 -17.32 5.90
CA ALA A 374 12.40 -16.05 5.45
C ALA A 374 11.14 -16.24 4.58
N LEU A 375 11.13 -17.24 3.69
CA LEU A 375 9.95 -17.60 2.90
C LEU A 375 8.80 -18.16 3.75
N ALA A 376 9.12 -18.88 4.83
CA ALA A 376 8.12 -19.39 5.77
C ALA A 376 7.63 -18.33 6.76
N ASN A 377 8.43 -17.30 7.03
CA ASN A 377 8.13 -16.18 7.92
C ASN A 377 8.34 -14.85 7.17
N PRO A 378 7.50 -14.57 6.15
CA PRO A 378 7.56 -13.31 5.44
C PRO A 378 7.35 -12.12 6.38
N ARG A 379 7.77 -10.92 5.94
CA ARG A 379 7.63 -9.65 6.66
C ARG A 379 7.04 -8.59 5.74
N GLY A 380 6.49 -7.53 6.31
CA GLY A 380 5.99 -6.38 5.55
C GLY A 380 4.99 -6.79 4.47
N ILE A 381 5.15 -6.23 3.27
CA ILE A 381 4.27 -6.55 2.13
C ILE A 381 4.40 -7.99 1.61
N CYS A 382 5.43 -8.75 2.02
CA CYS A 382 5.55 -10.16 1.66
C CYS A 382 4.63 -11.07 2.49
N SER A 383 4.12 -10.59 3.63
CA SER A 383 3.32 -11.42 4.53
C SER A 383 1.90 -11.67 4.00
N PRO A 384 1.44 -12.94 3.89
CA PRO A 384 0.09 -13.29 3.48
C PRO A 384 -0.97 -12.56 4.31
N GLY A 385 -1.76 -11.71 3.66
CA GLY A 385 -2.74 -10.88 4.35
C GLY A 385 -2.16 -9.57 4.89
N PHE A 386 -1.39 -8.89 4.04
CA PHE A 386 -1.13 -7.44 4.07
C PHE A 386 -1.23 -6.95 2.62
N GLY A 387 -2.23 -6.14 2.33
CA GLY A 387 -2.40 -5.43 1.07
C GLY A 387 -2.57 -3.93 1.34
N VAL A 388 -2.76 -3.14 0.29
CA VAL A 388 -3.06 -1.71 0.44
C VAL A 388 -4.42 -1.57 1.16
N VAL A 389 -4.40 -0.93 2.32
CA VAL A 389 -5.61 -0.50 3.02
C VAL A 389 -6.42 0.37 2.06
N THR A 390 -7.60 -0.10 1.67
CA THR A 390 -8.56 0.72 0.93
C THR A 390 -9.58 1.21 1.95
N PRO A 391 -9.40 2.40 2.55
CA PRO A 391 -10.45 2.98 3.37
C PRO A 391 -11.73 3.16 2.53
N PRO A 392 -12.90 3.30 3.19
CA PRO A 392 -13.05 3.39 4.64
C PRO A 392 -13.50 2.09 5.33
N VAL A 393 -13.85 1.01 4.61
CA VAL A 393 -14.51 -0.16 5.22
C VAL A 393 -13.51 -1.16 5.80
N TYR A 394 -13.73 -1.58 7.05
CA TYR A 394 -12.95 -2.62 7.72
C TYR A 394 -13.86 -3.78 8.14
N ALA A 395 -13.26 -4.96 8.26
CA ALA A 395 -13.92 -6.16 8.73
C ALA A 395 -13.02 -6.95 9.70
N ALA A 396 -13.64 -7.53 10.72
CA ALA A 396 -13.03 -8.43 11.69
C ALA A 396 -13.89 -9.68 11.79
N GLY A 397 -13.37 -10.87 11.48
CA GLY A 397 -14.19 -12.08 11.45
C GLY A 397 -13.45 -13.25 10.84
N ASP A 398 -14.23 -14.22 10.34
CA ASP A 398 -13.78 -15.50 9.79
C ASP A 398 -13.26 -16.51 10.83
N SER A 399 -13.17 -17.79 10.43
CA SER A 399 -12.63 -18.86 11.29
C SER A 399 -11.15 -18.68 11.63
N ASN A 400 -10.45 -17.81 10.92
CA ASN A 400 -9.04 -17.46 11.12
C ASN A 400 -8.87 -16.22 12.00
N ARG A 401 -9.95 -15.58 12.47
CA ARG A 401 -9.96 -14.39 13.32
C ARG A 401 -9.29 -13.20 12.62
N ALA A 402 -9.46 -13.08 11.31
CA ALA A 402 -8.87 -12.01 10.53
C ALA A 402 -9.41 -10.63 10.96
N PHE A 403 -8.54 -9.63 10.91
CA PHE A 403 -8.89 -8.21 10.96
C PHE A 403 -8.25 -7.51 9.76
N GLY A 404 -8.95 -6.62 9.07
CA GLY A 404 -8.39 -5.87 7.95
C GLY A 404 -9.39 -4.99 7.19
N SER A 405 -9.03 -4.53 6.00
CA SER A 405 -9.85 -3.62 5.17
C SER A 405 -10.60 -4.35 4.07
N VAL A 406 -11.79 -3.88 3.71
CA VAL A 406 -12.56 -4.33 2.55
C VAL A 406 -12.60 -3.21 1.52
N ASN A 407 -12.20 -3.50 0.27
CA ASN A 407 -12.38 -2.55 -0.82
C ASN A 407 -13.87 -2.39 -1.13
N PHE A 408 -14.45 -1.23 -0.81
CA PHE A 408 -15.88 -0.98 -0.97
C PHE A 408 -16.34 -0.81 -2.44
N GLN A 409 -15.41 -0.72 -3.38
CA GLN A 409 -15.70 -0.66 -4.83
C GLN A 409 -15.65 -2.03 -5.49
N GLY A 410 -14.77 -2.93 -5.02
CA GLY A 410 -14.53 -4.25 -5.62
C GLY A 410 -14.92 -5.44 -4.76
N GLY A 411 -15.22 -5.22 -3.49
CA GLY A 411 -15.56 -6.25 -2.51
C GLY A 411 -14.36 -6.93 -1.84
N THR A 412 -13.17 -6.89 -2.43
CA THR A 412 -12.00 -7.68 -2.00
C THR A 412 -11.56 -7.33 -0.57
N PHE A 413 -11.38 -8.35 0.28
CA PHE A 413 -10.83 -8.18 1.61
C PHE A 413 -9.31 -8.33 1.64
N THR A 414 -8.69 -7.46 2.42
CA THR A 414 -7.27 -7.40 2.71
C THR A 414 -7.11 -7.54 4.21
N ARG A 415 -6.58 -8.68 4.67
CA ARG A 415 -6.21 -8.86 6.08
C ARG A 415 -5.07 -7.89 6.43
N VAL A 416 -5.00 -7.53 7.72
CA VAL A 416 -4.00 -6.65 8.33
C VAL A 416 -3.47 -7.27 9.63
N SER A 417 -4.32 -7.90 10.44
CA SER A 417 -3.90 -8.61 11.65
C SER A 417 -4.81 -9.80 11.99
N VAL A 418 -4.54 -10.45 13.12
CA VAL A 418 -5.29 -11.61 13.60
C VAL A 418 -5.66 -11.41 15.07
N LEU A 419 -6.95 -11.56 15.38
CA LEU A 419 -7.51 -11.41 16.71
C LEU A 419 -7.30 -12.66 17.58
N PRO A 420 -7.29 -12.51 18.93
CA PRO A 420 -7.02 -13.61 19.84
C PRO A 420 -8.16 -14.64 19.94
N ALA A 421 -9.38 -14.25 19.61
CA ALA A 421 -10.57 -15.10 19.58
C ALA A 421 -11.47 -14.71 18.38
N VAL A 422 -12.50 -15.51 18.11
CA VAL A 422 -13.42 -15.27 16.97
C VAL A 422 -14.15 -13.95 17.20
N PRO A 423 -14.07 -12.98 16.27
CA PRO A 423 -14.76 -11.70 16.41
C PRO A 423 -16.27 -11.85 16.24
N GLU A 424 -17.04 -11.11 17.03
CA GLU A 424 -18.52 -11.15 17.02
C GLU A 424 -19.13 -9.79 16.67
N GLY A 425 -18.40 -8.69 16.91
CA GLY A 425 -18.83 -7.35 16.59
C GLY A 425 -17.64 -6.40 16.55
N MET A 426 -17.75 -5.33 15.77
CA MET A 426 -16.73 -4.31 15.63
C MET A 426 -17.37 -2.94 15.47
N ALA A 427 -16.79 -1.91 16.09
CA ALA A 427 -17.16 -0.51 15.88
C ALA A 427 -15.90 0.35 15.90
N TYR A 428 -15.83 1.37 15.04
CA TYR A 428 -14.73 2.32 15.03
C TYR A 428 -14.97 3.48 16.01
N ASP A 429 -13.97 3.77 16.85
CA ASP A 429 -13.92 4.90 17.77
C ASP A 429 -13.13 6.05 17.17
N TRP A 430 -13.88 6.99 16.59
CA TRP A 430 -13.34 8.18 15.94
C TRP A 430 -12.59 9.12 16.90
N ASN A 431 -12.90 9.09 18.20
CA ASN A 431 -12.26 9.96 19.20
C ASN A 431 -10.87 9.46 19.60
N ARG A 432 -10.61 8.16 19.42
CA ARG A 432 -9.38 7.49 19.88
C ARG A 432 -8.61 6.76 18.79
N ASP A 433 -9.09 6.84 17.55
CA ASP A 433 -8.53 6.19 16.36
C ASP A 433 -8.29 4.67 16.55
N VAL A 434 -9.30 3.99 17.11
CA VAL A 434 -9.26 2.55 17.40
C VAL A 434 -10.54 1.84 17.02
N PHE A 435 -10.47 0.54 16.79
CA PHE A 435 -11.66 -0.31 16.72
C PHE A 435 -11.90 -0.98 18.06
N TRP A 436 -13.14 -0.91 18.54
CA TRP A 436 -13.64 -1.80 19.58
C TRP A 436 -14.08 -3.11 18.93
N VAL A 437 -13.65 -4.23 19.49
CA VAL A 437 -13.97 -5.57 18.96
C VAL A 437 -14.38 -6.49 20.10
N THR A 438 -15.59 -7.06 19.99
CA THR A 438 -16.04 -8.13 20.89
C THR A 438 -15.73 -9.49 20.30
N THR A 439 -15.43 -10.46 21.16
CA THR A 439 -15.05 -11.82 20.74
C THR A 439 -15.92 -12.89 21.39
N SER A 440 -15.93 -14.08 20.77
CA SER A 440 -16.73 -15.24 21.15
C SER A 440 -16.45 -15.75 22.58
N ASP A 441 -15.31 -15.39 23.17
CA ASP A 441 -14.94 -15.68 24.55
C ASP A 441 -15.39 -14.58 25.55
N ARG A 442 -16.30 -13.70 25.12
CA ARG A 442 -16.89 -12.59 25.89
C ARG A 442 -15.86 -11.58 26.38
N ARG A 443 -14.98 -11.15 25.48
CA ARG A 443 -13.99 -10.11 25.78
C ARG A 443 -14.12 -8.94 24.83
N LEU A 444 -13.83 -7.75 25.37
CA LEU A 444 -13.69 -6.53 24.61
C LEU A 444 -12.20 -6.27 24.37
N HIS A 445 -11.85 -6.04 23.11
CA HIS A 445 -10.52 -5.64 22.69
C HIS A 445 -10.57 -4.27 22.03
N ARG A 446 -9.45 -3.57 22.09
CA ARG A 446 -9.15 -2.36 21.35
C ARG A 446 -8.11 -2.69 20.30
N VAL A 447 -8.33 -2.30 19.05
CA VAL A 447 -7.36 -2.44 17.95
C VAL A 447 -6.98 -1.06 17.44
N ALA A 448 -5.73 -0.65 17.59
CA ALA A 448 -5.28 0.64 17.07
C ALA A 448 -5.27 0.62 15.53
N ARG A 449 -5.91 1.58 14.85
CA ARG A 449 -5.99 1.56 13.37
C ARG A 449 -4.61 1.67 12.73
N ALA A 450 -3.78 2.61 13.20
CA ALA A 450 -2.48 2.91 12.59
C ALA A 450 -1.43 1.79 12.75
N THR A 451 -1.43 1.11 13.90
CA THR A 451 -0.41 0.10 14.25
C THR A 451 -0.93 -1.33 14.23
N SER A 452 -2.26 -1.51 14.20
CA SER A 452 -2.94 -2.81 14.37
C SER A 452 -2.63 -3.50 15.70
N GLU A 453 -2.15 -2.76 16.69
CA GLU A 453 -1.91 -3.27 18.05
C GLU A 453 -3.24 -3.64 18.70
N ILE A 454 -3.31 -4.86 19.25
CA ILE A 454 -4.51 -5.39 19.91
C ILE A 454 -4.28 -5.37 21.43
N THR A 455 -5.12 -4.64 22.15
CA THR A 455 -5.12 -4.55 23.61
C THR A 455 -6.39 -5.18 24.17
N LEU A 456 -6.27 -6.07 25.16
CA LEU A 456 -7.42 -6.54 25.92
C LEU A 456 -7.89 -5.42 26.86
N VAL A 457 -9.18 -5.12 26.82
CA VAL A 457 -9.84 -4.16 27.72
C VAL A 457 -10.35 -4.88 28.95
N GLY A 458 -11.18 -5.91 28.73
CA GLY A 458 -11.80 -6.65 29.81
C GLY A 458 -12.79 -7.70 29.34
N THR A 459 -13.49 -8.29 30.29
CA THR A 459 -14.50 -9.33 30.04
C THR A 459 -15.89 -8.70 30.02
N ASN A 460 -16.74 -9.12 29.10
CA ASN A 460 -18.16 -8.74 29.04
C ASN A 460 -18.93 -9.37 30.20
N THR A 461 -18.86 -8.71 31.36
CA THR A 461 -19.60 -9.06 32.57
C THR A 461 -21.01 -8.44 32.53
N GLY A 462 -21.99 -9.08 33.18
CA GLY A 462 -23.41 -8.69 33.05
C GLY A 462 -24.17 -9.47 31.96
N THR A 463 -23.47 -10.32 31.20
CA THR A 463 -24.05 -11.25 30.22
C THR A 463 -23.36 -12.62 30.28
N ASP A 464 -24.11 -13.68 29.97
CA ASP A 464 -23.63 -15.06 29.81
C ASP A 464 -23.34 -15.44 28.36
N ARG A 465 -23.56 -14.51 27.41
CA ARG A 465 -23.39 -14.72 25.97
C ARG A 465 -22.43 -13.69 25.37
N PRO A 466 -21.84 -13.96 24.19
CA PRO A 466 -21.11 -12.95 23.44
C PRO A 466 -21.99 -11.75 23.10
N VAL A 467 -21.36 -10.58 23.01
CA VAL A 467 -21.97 -9.39 22.44
C VAL A 467 -21.60 -9.35 20.97
N ASN A 468 -22.60 -9.20 20.09
CA ASN A 468 -22.43 -9.20 18.64
C ASN A 468 -22.24 -7.77 18.13
N GLY A 469 -22.89 -7.38 17.03
CA GLY A 469 -22.78 -6.08 16.38
C GLY A 469 -22.61 -4.92 17.37
N LEU A 470 -21.64 -4.06 17.08
CA LEU A 470 -21.29 -2.90 17.89
C LEU A 470 -21.59 -1.62 17.11
N ALA A 471 -21.95 -0.57 17.82
CA ALA A 471 -22.05 0.77 17.27
C ALA A 471 -21.46 1.74 18.29
N TYR A 472 -20.56 2.61 17.87
CA TYR A 472 -20.02 3.64 18.75
C TYR A 472 -20.67 4.97 18.41
N ASP A 473 -20.92 5.81 19.40
CA ASP A 473 -21.45 7.17 19.26
C ASP A 473 -20.37 8.16 19.77
N PRO A 474 -19.83 9.07 18.94
CA PRO A 474 -18.75 9.98 19.29
C PRO A 474 -19.25 11.17 20.09
N TRP A 475 -20.52 11.55 19.90
CA TRP A 475 -21.12 12.73 20.52
C TRP A 475 -21.35 12.45 22.00
N THR A 476 -21.79 11.24 22.32
CA THR A 476 -22.01 10.81 23.71
C THR A 476 -20.88 9.95 24.29
N ASP A 477 -19.86 9.64 23.48
CA ASP A 477 -18.79 8.69 23.81
C ASP A 477 -19.36 7.32 24.27
N THR A 478 -20.45 6.85 23.66
CA THR A 478 -21.14 5.62 24.08
C THR A 478 -20.83 4.47 23.13
N LEU A 479 -20.39 3.33 23.67
CA LEU A 479 -20.26 2.09 22.90
C LEU A 479 -21.50 1.22 23.13
N TYR A 480 -22.31 1.08 22.08
CA TYR A 480 -23.45 0.18 22.06
C TYR A 480 -23.06 -1.19 21.52
N GLY A 481 -23.81 -2.20 21.93
CA GLY A 481 -23.75 -3.54 21.38
C GLY A 481 -25.12 -4.21 21.37
N ILE A 482 -25.20 -5.40 20.79
CA ILE A 482 -26.44 -6.18 20.75
C ILE A 482 -26.22 -7.64 21.12
N HIS A 483 -27.18 -8.22 21.83
CA HIS A 483 -27.33 -9.67 21.84
C HIS A 483 -28.12 -10.06 20.59
N GLN A 484 -27.50 -10.84 19.70
CA GLN A 484 -28.09 -11.21 18.43
C GLN A 484 -29.45 -11.89 18.62
N THR A 485 -29.48 -12.97 19.43
CA THR A 485 -30.74 -13.64 19.77
C THR A 485 -31.60 -12.76 20.69
N GLY A 486 -32.78 -12.39 20.19
CA GLY A 486 -33.70 -11.51 20.89
C GLY A 486 -33.41 -10.02 20.70
N GLY A 487 -32.40 -9.65 19.90
CA GLY A 487 -32.16 -8.27 19.47
C GLY A 487 -32.10 -7.23 20.60
N ARG A 488 -31.51 -7.59 21.75
CA ARG A 488 -31.49 -6.69 22.91
C ARG A 488 -30.25 -5.80 22.88
N MET A 489 -30.46 -4.49 22.86
CA MET A 489 -29.37 -3.50 22.94
C MET A 489 -28.69 -3.47 24.30
N LEU A 490 -27.42 -3.08 24.29
CA LEU A 490 -26.53 -2.99 25.43
C LEU A 490 -25.67 -1.73 25.33
N ILE A 491 -25.19 -1.24 26.47
CA ILE A 491 -24.07 -0.31 26.58
C ILE A 491 -22.87 -1.08 27.12
N LEU A 492 -21.69 -0.87 26.54
CA LEU A 492 -20.43 -1.47 26.95
C LEU A 492 -19.55 -0.39 27.58
N ASP A 493 -19.03 -0.70 28.75
CA ASP A 493 -18.01 0.10 29.41
C ASP A 493 -16.66 -0.11 28.73
N LYS A 494 -16.07 0.98 28.22
CA LYS A 494 -14.85 0.96 27.39
C LYS A 494 -13.55 0.75 28.19
N ASP A 495 -13.63 0.79 29.51
CA ASP A 495 -12.47 0.61 30.41
C ASP A 495 -12.45 -0.80 31.02
N THR A 496 -13.61 -1.39 31.26
CA THR A 496 -13.77 -2.66 31.99
C THR A 496 -14.39 -3.77 31.15
N GLY A 497 -15.06 -3.43 30.05
CA GLY A 497 -15.84 -4.34 29.22
C GLY A 497 -17.21 -4.72 29.77
N ALA A 498 -17.61 -4.23 30.95
CA ALA A 498 -18.92 -4.53 31.56
C ALA A 498 -20.09 -4.09 30.68
N VAL A 499 -21.19 -4.83 30.69
CA VAL A 499 -22.35 -4.57 29.82
C VAL A 499 -23.60 -4.25 30.63
N THR A 500 -24.37 -3.25 30.17
CA THR A 500 -25.64 -2.84 30.76
C THR A 500 -26.74 -2.94 29.70
N PRO A 501 -27.83 -3.68 29.93
CA PRO A 501 -28.87 -3.84 28.92
C PRO A 501 -29.79 -2.62 28.80
N ILE A 502 -30.17 -2.28 27.57
CA ILE A 502 -31.17 -1.27 27.23
C ILE A 502 -32.48 -1.98 26.86
N GLY A 503 -33.59 -1.51 27.41
CA GLY A 503 -34.92 -2.01 27.08
C GLY A 503 -35.16 -3.50 27.39
N ALA A 504 -36.29 -4.01 26.92
CA ALA A 504 -36.61 -5.43 26.95
C ALA A 504 -36.07 -6.13 25.69
N PRO A 505 -35.73 -7.43 25.74
CA PRO A 505 -35.40 -8.18 24.54
C PRO A 505 -36.60 -8.21 23.56
N GLY A 506 -36.31 -8.07 22.28
CA GLY A 506 -37.23 -8.32 21.18
C GLY A 506 -37.47 -9.82 20.92
N GLN A 507 -38.01 -10.12 19.74
CA GLN A 507 -38.35 -11.47 19.27
C GLN A 507 -37.71 -11.78 17.91
N ASN A 508 -36.57 -11.16 17.63
CA ASN A 508 -35.89 -11.19 16.35
C ASN A 508 -34.38 -11.47 16.52
N ASN A 509 -33.63 -11.47 15.41
CA ASN A 509 -32.23 -11.88 15.40
C ASN A 509 -31.37 -10.78 14.77
N VAL A 510 -30.74 -9.92 15.57
CA VAL A 510 -30.05 -8.72 15.08
C VAL A 510 -28.54 -8.90 15.20
N GLY A 511 -27.86 -9.25 14.11
CA GLY A 511 -26.43 -9.58 14.14
C GLY A 511 -25.51 -8.38 14.10
N ALA A 512 -25.90 -7.34 13.36
CA ALA A 512 -25.07 -6.18 13.10
C ALA A 512 -25.65 -4.91 13.71
N LEU A 513 -24.77 -4.01 14.16
CA LEU A 513 -25.06 -2.62 14.47
C LEU A 513 -24.03 -1.73 13.75
N GLU A 514 -24.40 -0.49 13.48
CA GLU A 514 -23.47 0.57 13.06
C GLU A 514 -24.11 1.93 13.35
N PHE A 515 -23.29 2.93 13.67
CA PHE A 515 -23.76 4.30 13.92
C PHE A 515 -23.56 5.17 12.67
N ASP A 516 -24.62 5.82 12.20
CA ASP A 516 -24.51 6.91 11.22
C ASP A 516 -24.24 8.23 11.94
N PRO A 517 -23.02 8.78 11.81
CA PRO A 517 -22.62 10.00 12.49
C PRO A 517 -23.42 11.25 12.08
N PHE A 518 -23.91 11.29 10.85
CA PHE A 518 -24.54 12.50 10.31
C PHE A 518 -25.98 12.63 10.78
N THR A 519 -26.72 11.52 10.82
CA THR A 519 -28.12 11.50 11.24
C THR A 519 -28.33 11.03 12.68
N ARG A 520 -27.25 10.76 13.41
CA ARG A 520 -27.26 10.22 14.78
C ARG A 520 -28.14 8.99 14.94
N THR A 521 -28.14 8.14 13.93
CA THR A 521 -29.02 6.96 13.85
C THR A 521 -28.20 5.69 14.04
N ILE A 522 -28.64 4.82 14.94
CA ILE A 522 -28.13 3.46 15.02
C ILE A 522 -28.91 2.59 14.04
N PHE A 523 -28.20 2.06 13.05
CA PHE A 523 -28.72 1.04 12.15
C PHE A 523 -28.35 -0.35 12.67
N GLY A 524 -29.15 -1.33 12.28
CA GLY A 524 -28.83 -2.74 12.47
C GLY A 524 -29.40 -3.62 11.38
N ILE A 525 -28.93 -4.85 11.30
CA ILE A 525 -29.50 -5.86 10.40
C ILE A 525 -30.15 -6.96 11.22
N ASP A 526 -31.43 -7.17 10.95
CA ASP A 526 -32.23 -8.25 11.49
C ASP A 526 -32.32 -9.38 10.46
N ASP A 527 -31.79 -10.55 10.79
CA ASP A 527 -31.81 -11.78 9.99
C ASP A 527 -33.18 -12.46 10.07
N ALA A 528 -34.21 -11.73 9.66
CA ALA A 528 -35.55 -12.23 9.59
C ALA A 528 -35.64 -13.47 8.67
N PRO A 529 -36.47 -14.46 9.01
CA PRO A 529 -36.64 -15.65 8.16
C PRO A 529 -37.03 -15.28 6.72
N GLY A 530 -36.21 -15.70 5.75
CA GLY A 530 -36.46 -15.53 4.31
C GLY A 530 -35.64 -14.42 3.64
N ALA A 531 -35.38 -13.30 4.32
CA ALA A 531 -34.50 -12.22 3.85
C ALA A 531 -34.16 -11.28 5.02
N SER A 532 -32.88 -10.93 5.18
CA SER A 532 -32.46 -9.95 6.19
C SER A 532 -33.04 -8.57 5.87
N ARG A 533 -33.28 -7.76 6.91
CA ARG A 533 -33.86 -6.42 6.80
C ARG A 533 -33.02 -5.40 7.56
N LEU A 534 -32.95 -4.19 6.98
CA LEU A 534 -32.38 -3.04 7.66
C LEU A 534 -33.38 -2.48 8.67
N ILE A 535 -32.91 -2.22 9.89
CA ILE A 535 -33.69 -1.62 10.98
C ILE A 535 -32.96 -0.39 11.55
N ARG A 536 -33.71 0.49 12.20
CA ARG A 536 -33.20 1.57 13.07
C ARG A 536 -33.50 1.23 14.51
N LEU A 537 -32.62 1.61 15.42
CA LEU A 537 -32.77 1.39 16.85
C LEU A 537 -32.72 2.71 17.60
N ASP A 538 -33.62 2.86 18.57
CA ASP A 538 -33.64 3.96 19.52
C ASP A 538 -32.62 3.69 20.65
N PRO A 539 -31.61 4.55 20.84
CA PRO A 539 -30.54 4.30 21.82
C PRO A 539 -31.00 4.36 23.29
N ALA A 540 -32.10 5.05 23.59
CA ALA A 540 -32.60 5.21 24.96
C ALA A 540 -33.48 4.03 25.40
N THR A 541 -34.28 3.48 24.47
CA THR A 541 -35.31 2.48 24.77
C THR A 541 -35.03 1.11 24.16
N GLY A 542 -34.15 1.04 23.15
CA GLY A 542 -33.91 -0.17 22.36
C GLY A 542 -35.04 -0.50 21.38
N ALA A 543 -36.01 0.42 21.19
CA ALA A 543 -37.11 0.23 20.26
C ALA A 543 -36.60 0.14 18.81
N GLN A 544 -37.13 -0.80 18.03
CA GLN A 544 -36.67 -1.08 16.68
C GLN A 544 -37.73 -0.72 15.64
N THR A 545 -37.32 -0.05 14.57
CA THR A 545 -38.19 0.31 13.43
C THR A 545 -37.61 -0.26 12.14
N VAL A 546 -38.44 -0.96 11.36
CA VAL A 546 -38.01 -1.53 10.07
C VAL A 546 -37.88 -0.43 9.02
N VAL A 547 -36.74 -0.38 8.34
CA VAL A 547 -36.50 0.49 7.18
C VAL A 547 -36.96 -0.22 5.90
N GLY A 548 -36.47 -1.44 5.68
CA GLY A 548 -36.85 -2.25 4.51
C GLY A 548 -36.00 -3.52 4.35
N PRO A 549 -36.39 -4.43 3.44
CA PRO A 549 -35.65 -5.66 3.17
C PRO A 549 -34.37 -5.40 2.37
N LEU A 550 -33.30 -6.16 2.64
CA LEU A 550 -32.05 -6.08 1.88
C LEU A 550 -32.21 -6.58 0.44
N GLY A 551 -33.01 -7.63 0.25
CA GLY A 551 -33.25 -8.24 -1.05
C GLY A 551 -33.36 -9.76 -0.95
N LEU A 552 -33.74 -10.41 -2.04
CA LEU A 552 -33.81 -11.87 -2.10
C LEU A 552 -32.40 -12.48 -2.04
N ASN A 553 -32.21 -13.54 -1.26
CA ASN A 553 -30.94 -14.26 -1.06
C ASN A 553 -29.81 -13.45 -0.41
N ILE A 554 -30.15 -12.38 0.30
CA ILE A 554 -29.23 -11.68 1.20
C ILE A 554 -29.66 -12.02 2.62
N THR A 555 -28.83 -12.84 3.28
CA THR A 555 -29.15 -13.46 4.57
C THR A 555 -27.89 -13.60 5.40
N ASP A 556 -28.03 -13.55 6.73
CA ASP A 556 -26.92 -13.75 7.68
C ASP A 556 -25.85 -12.67 7.53
N CYS A 557 -26.28 -11.41 7.69
CA CYS A 557 -25.42 -10.25 7.57
C CYS A 557 -25.11 -9.69 8.98
N ASN A 558 -24.02 -10.17 9.58
CA ASN A 558 -23.67 -9.90 10.99
C ASN A 558 -22.65 -8.76 11.17
N GLY A 559 -22.13 -8.19 10.08
CA GLY A 559 -21.33 -6.96 10.08
C GLY A 559 -21.96 -5.88 9.21
N LEU A 560 -21.90 -4.63 9.69
CA LEU A 560 -22.44 -3.46 9.01
C LEU A 560 -21.44 -2.30 9.13
N ALA A 561 -21.15 -1.61 8.03
CA ALA A 561 -20.26 -0.45 8.02
C ALA A 561 -20.93 0.72 7.31
N TYR A 562 -20.93 1.90 7.92
CA TYR A 562 -21.50 3.10 7.31
C TYR A 562 -20.39 3.89 6.63
N ASN A 563 -20.38 3.88 5.31
CA ASN A 563 -19.38 4.61 4.54
C ASN A 563 -19.79 6.11 4.45
N PRO A 564 -19.02 7.05 5.04
CA PRO A 564 -19.30 8.47 4.93
C PRO A 564 -19.12 9.01 3.50
N ASP A 565 -18.26 8.39 2.68
CA ASP A 565 -17.89 8.88 1.35
C ASP A 565 -19.07 8.87 0.39
N ASP A 566 -19.91 7.83 0.47
CA ASP A 566 -21.08 7.67 -0.38
C ASP A 566 -22.41 7.58 0.40
N ARG A 567 -22.34 7.75 1.72
CA ARG A 567 -23.48 7.75 2.67
C ARG A 567 -24.31 6.48 2.58
N MET A 568 -23.64 5.34 2.37
CA MET A 568 -24.29 4.05 2.21
C MET A 568 -23.78 3.06 3.24
N LEU A 569 -24.60 2.06 3.53
CA LEU A 569 -24.24 0.98 4.43
C LEU A 569 -23.62 -0.16 3.61
N TYR A 570 -22.67 -0.87 4.17
CA TYR A 570 -22.02 -2.01 3.56
C TYR A 570 -22.08 -3.20 4.50
N ALA A 571 -22.41 -4.36 3.96
CA ALA A 571 -22.43 -5.62 4.69
C ALA A 571 -21.88 -6.73 3.81
N ILE A 572 -21.43 -7.82 4.43
CA ILE A 572 -21.08 -9.05 3.71
C ILE A 572 -22.30 -9.97 3.74
N ASN A 573 -22.67 -10.55 2.61
CA ASN A 573 -23.70 -11.58 2.57
C ASN A 573 -23.04 -12.94 2.82
N ALA A 574 -23.14 -13.49 4.03
CA ALA A 574 -22.46 -14.74 4.38
C ALA A 574 -22.94 -15.94 3.53
N ALA A 575 -24.14 -15.87 2.93
CA ALA A 575 -24.63 -16.91 2.04
C ALA A 575 -23.78 -17.11 0.77
N ASN A 576 -23.07 -16.08 0.32
CA ASN A 576 -22.25 -16.13 -0.89
C ASN A 576 -20.91 -15.38 -0.80
N GLU A 577 -20.59 -14.85 0.38
CA GLU A 577 -19.33 -14.19 0.72
C GLU A 577 -19.02 -12.96 -0.14
N ARG A 578 -20.08 -12.26 -0.58
CA ARG A 578 -19.99 -11.05 -1.39
C ARG A 578 -20.31 -9.83 -0.56
N LEU A 579 -19.58 -8.75 -0.82
CA LEU A 579 -19.90 -7.43 -0.29
C LEU A 579 -21.16 -6.91 -0.99
N VAL A 580 -22.09 -6.40 -0.20
CA VAL A 580 -23.30 -5.71 -0.67
C VAL A 580 -23.33 -4.29 -0.14
N LYS A 581 -23.81 -3.38 -0.97
CA LYS A 581 -24.06 -1.96 -0.66
C LYS A 581 -25.55 -1.77 -0.40
N ILE A 582 -25.92 -1.14 0.70
CA ILE A 582 -27.29 -1.02 1.23
C ILE A 582 -27.66 0.46 1.30
N ASN A 583 -28.83 0.80 0.75
CA ASN A 583 -29.38 2.15 0.86
C ASN A 583 -30.02 2.37 2.25
N PRO A 584 -29.57 3.35 3.05
CA PRO A 584 -30.05 3.57 4.42
C PRO A 584 -31.49 4.13 4.51
N VAL A 585 -32.06 4.58 3.39
CA VAL A 585 -33.44 5.09 3.30
C VAL A 585 -34.43 3.98 2.97
N THR A 586 -34.06 3.05 2.08
CA THR A 586 -34.98 2.01 1.59
C THR A 586 -34.68 0.62 2.13
N GLY A 587 -33.48 0.40 2.67
CA GLY A 587 -32.97 -0.91 3.04
C GLY A 587 -32.53 -1.78 1.86
N ALA A 588 -32.77 -1.39 0.60
CA ALA A 588 -32.44 -2.21 -0.55
C ALA A 588 -30.93 -2.33 -0.77
N ALA A 589 -30.45 -3.54 -1.05
CA ALA A 589 -29.04 -3.84 -1.25
C ALA A 589 -28.70 -4.20 -2.71
N THR A 590 -27.49 -3.86 -3.12
CA THR A 590 -26.90 -4.18 -4.43
C THR A 590 -25.56 -4.88 -4.26
N ASP A 591 -25.28 -5.87 -5.09
CA ASP A 591 -24.00 -6.57 -5.11
C ASP A 591 -22.85 -5.64 -5.51
N VAL A 592 -21.74 -5.73 -4.78
CA VAL A 592 -20.50 -5.00 -5.10
C VAL A 592 -19.47 -5.94 -5.70
N GLY A 593 -19.17 -7.05 -5.01
CA GLY A 593 -18.11 -7.95 -5.45
C GLY A 593 -17.76 -9.04 -4.44
N PRO A 594 -17.00 -10.07 -4.86
CA PRO A 594 -16.56 -11.13 -3.96
C PRO A 594 -15.53 -10.62 -2.95
N THR A 595 -15.62 -11.07 -1.70
CA THR A 595 -14.64 -10.71 -0.67
C THR A 595 -13.35 -11.51 -0.74
N GLY A 596 -13.41 -12.72 -1.30
CA GLY A 596 -12.28 -13.64 -1.38
C GLY A 596 -11.99 -14.38 -0.07
N VAL A 597 -12.84 -14.23 0.96
CA VAL A 597 -12.74 -14.88 2.27
C VAL A 597 -14.08 -15.51 2.64
N LEU A 598 -14.05 -16.54 3.50
CA LEU A 598 -15.25 -17.18 4.06
C LEU A 598 -15.53 -16.60 5.45
N TRP A 599 -16.52 -15.72 5.57
CA TRP A 599 -16.80 -14.99 6.81
C TRP A 599 -17.68 -15.77 7.78
N GLY A 600 -18.64 -16.54 7.25
CA GLY A 600 -19.64 -17.22 8.07
C GLY A 600 -20.44 -16.24 8.93
N ALA A 601 -21.00 -16.74 10.05
CA ALA A 601 -21.91 -15.99 10.90
C ALA A 601 -21.23 -15.12 11.98
N SER A 602 -19.91 -15.17 12.14
CA SER A 602 -19.21 -14.45 13.22
C SER A 602 -18.18 -13.50 12.63
N TYR A 603 -18.61 -12.27 12.40
CA TYR A 603 -17.79 -11.16 11.95
C TYR A 603 -18.45 -9.82 12.31
N GLY A 604 -17.65 -8.78 12.46
CA GLY A 604 -18.06 -7.39 12.55
C GLY A 604 -17.48 -6.58 11.40
N MET A 605 -18.14 -5.48 11.05
CA MET A 605 -17.64 -4.48 10.11
C MET A 605 -17.80 -3.10 10.75
N SER A 606 -17.01 -2.13 10.31
CA SER A 606 -17.22 -0.72 10.61
C SER A 606 -16.40 0.10 9.63
N ALA A 607 -16.76 1.35 9.40
CA ALA A 607 -16.00 2.25 8.55
C ALA A 607 -15.16 3.23 9.37
N VAL A 608 -13.96 3.52 8.87
CA VAL A 608 -13.15 4.62 9.36
C VAL A 608 -13.68 5.91 8.79
N ILE A 609 -13.92 6.85 9.68
CA ILE A 609 -14.28 8.22 9.36
C ILE A 609 -13.20 9.05 10.01
N ASP A 610 -12.50 9.89 9.25
CA ASP A 610 -11.63 10.88 9.86
C ASP A 610 -12.49 11.75 10.78
N ARG A 611 -12.01 11.93 12.02
CA ARG A 611 -12.75 12.42 13.18
C ARG A 611 -13.90 13.37 12.77
N PRO A 612 -15.18 12.99 12.96
CA PRO A 612 -16.27 13.87 12.59
C PRO A 612 -16.11 15.15 13.39
N CYS A 613 -15.95 16.28 12.70
CA CYS A 613 -15.83 17.57 13.33
C CYS A 613 -17.22 18.18 13.44
N PRO A 614 -17.88 18.14 14.61
CA PRO A 614 -19.27 18.59 14.72
C PRO A 614 -19.39 20.09 14.50
N ALA A 615 -18.31 20.82 14.77
CA ALA A 615 -18.12 22.24 14.52
C ALA A 615 -17.98 22.59 13.03
N ASP A 616 -17.65 21.63 12.18
CA ASP A 616 -17.76 21.75 10.72
C ASP A 616 -19.22 21.47 10.35
N PHE A 617 -20.04 22.51 10.53
CA PHE A 617 -21.49 22.43 10.40
C PHE A 617 -21.92 22.45 8.94
N ASN A 618 -21.18 23.11 8.07
CA ASN A 618 -21.47 23.13 6.64
C ASN A 618 -20.87 21.92 5.89
N ALA A 619 -20.00 21.14 6.57
CA ALA A 619 -19.29 19.96 6.07
C ALA A 619 -18.31 20.26 4.94
N ASP A 620 -17.61 21.40 5.00
CA ASP A 620 -16.60 21.82 4.03
C ASP A 620 -15.17 21.41 4.40
N GLY A 621 -14.98 20.78 5.58
CA GLY A 621 -13.72 20.28 6.06
C GLY A 621 -12.93 21.26 6.93
N PHE A 622 -13.43 22.46 7.17
CA PHE A 622 -12.85 23.45 8.05
C PHE A 622 -13.84 23.83 9.17
N VAL A 623 -13.33 24.41 10.26
CA VAL A 623 -14.16 25.06 11.29
C VAL A 623 -13.86 26.54 11.22
N ASP A 624 -14.76 27.27 10.60
CA ASP A 624 -14.61 28.71 10.43
C ASP A 624 -15.93 29.47 10.57
N PHE A 625 -15.88 30.78 10.31
CA PHE A 625 -17.04 31.63 10.46
C PHE A 625 -18.28 31.14 9.68
N PHE A 626 -18.10 30.44 8.56
CA PHE A 626 -19.20 29.95 7.74
C PHE A 626 -19.94 28.78 8.39
N ASP A 627 -19.29 28.00 9.26
CA ASP A 627 -19.98 26.98 10.06
C ASP A 627 -20.86 27.60 11.11
N LEU A 628 -20.33 28.61 11.82
CA LEU A 628 -21.10 29.36 12.80
C LEU A 628 -22.30 30.06 12.16
N ASP A 629 -22.11 30.68 11.00
CA ASP A 629 -23.20 31.29 10.23
C ASP A 629 -24.23 30.25 9.78
N ALA A 630 -23.78 29.09 9.26
CA ALA A 630 -24.66 28.00 8.86
C ALA A 630 -25.45 27.40 10.03
N PHE A 631 -24.83 27.27 11.20
CA PHE A 631 -25.49 26.81 12.42
C PHE A 631 -26.53 27.81 12.88
N VAL A 632 -26.19 29.09 12.98
CA VAL A 632 -27.12 30.14 13.42
C VAL A 632 -28.31 30.26 12.46
N GLN A 633 -28.09 30.15 11.15
CA GLN A 633 -29.19 30.11 10.16
C GLN A 633 -30.11 28.89 10.35
N CYS A 634 -29.53 27.72 10.62
CA CYS A 634 -30.28 26.50 10.93
C CYS A 634 -31.07 26.64 12.25
N PHE A 635 -30.43 27.21 13.28
CA PHE A 635 -31.00 27.48 14.60
C PHE A 635 -32.18 28.46 14.55
N ASP A 636 -32.07 29.52 13.74
CA ASP A 636 -33.12 30.53 13.52
C ASP A 636 -34.21 30.06 12.54
N GLY A 637 -34.18 28.80 12.10
CA GLY A 637 -35.19 28.20 11.24
C GLY A 637 -35.15 28.68 9.78
N GLN A 638 -34.05 29.27 9.33
CA GLN A 638 -33.85 29.71 7.94
C GLN A 638 -33.44 28.57 6.99
N GLY A 639 -33.15 27.39 7.54
CA GLY A 639 -32.80 26.17 6.80
C GLY A 639 -31.44 25.61 7.22
N CYS A 640 -31.33 24.28 7.25
CA CYS A 640 -30.11 23.60 7.69
C CYS A 640 -29.34 23.01 6.50
N PRO A 641 -28.00 22.95 6.56
CA PRO A 641 -27.20 22.19 5.61
C PRO A 641 -27.68 20.74 5.49
N PRO A 642 -27.50 20.07 4.33
CA PRO A 642 -28.03 18.72 4.11
C PRO A 642 -27.54 17.70 5.14
N GLY A 643 -28.46 17.15 5.94
CA GLY A 643 -28.17 16.15 6.96
C GLY A 643 -27.82 16.71 8.34
N LYS A 644 -27.90 18.04 8.53
CA LYS A 644 -27.71 18.70 9.81
C LYS A 644 -29.07 19.14 10.38
N ILE A 645 -29.14 19.24 11.70
CA ILE A 645 -30.30 19.75 12.45
C ILE A 645 -29.81 20.72 13.53
N ALA A 646 -30.68 21.65 13.93
CA ALA A 646 -30.37 22.67 14.92
C ALA A 646 -30.32 22.15 16.37
N ASP A 647 -30.93 20.99 16.63
CA ASP A 647 -30.82 20.26 17.91
C ASP A 647 -29.42 19.62 17.98
N PHE A 648 -28.45 20.45 18.36
CA PHE A 648 -27.03 20.13 18.36
C PHE A 648 -26.66 19.20 19.52
N ASN A 649 -27.34 19.32 20.66
CA ASN A 649 -27.08 18.47 21.83
C ASN A 649 -27.93 17.17 21.82
N ALA A 650 -28.87 17.04 20.88
CA ALA A 650 -29.79 15.90 20.71
C ALA A 650 -30.68 15.62 21.93
N ASP A 651 -31.09 16.65 22.67
CA ASP A 651 -32.04 16.52 23.78
C ASP A 651 -33.51 16.52 23.34
N GLY A 652 -33.77 16.74 22.05
CA GLY A 652 -35.09 16.74 21.44
C GLY A 652 -35.78 18.10 21.43
N PHE A 653 -35.10 19.15 21.90
CA PHE A 653 -35.53 20.54 21.82
C PHE A 653 -34.52 21.34 21.00
N ILE A 654 -34.98 22.44 20.38
CA ILE A 654 -34.08 23.43 19.76
C ILE A 654 -34.15 24.65 20.66
N ASP A 655 -33.15 24.83 21.50
CA ASP A 655 -33.10 25.93 22.46
C ASP A 655 -31.68 26.45 22.72
N PHE A 656 -31.54 27.36 23.70
CA PHE A 656 -30.27 28.00 23.97
C PHE A 656 -29.14 27.01 24.31
N PHE A 657 -29.44 25.81 24.81
CA PHE A 657 -28.44 24.80 25.12
C PHE A 657 -27.81 24.17 23.87
N ASP A 658 -28.50 24.17 22.73
CA ASP A 658 -27.92 23.75 21.45
C ASP A 658 -26.91 24.78 20.93
N LEU A 659 -27.26 26.06 21.05
CA LEU A 659 -26.36 27.14 20.67
C LEU A 659 -25.11 27.15 21.56
N ASP A 660 -25.27 26.95 22.88
CA ASP A 660 -24.14 26.85 23.81
C ASP A 660 -23.26 25.62 23.50
N ALA A 661 -23.87 24.47 23.26
CA ALA A 661 -23.14 23.25 22.88
C ALA A 661 -22.42 23.39 21.53
N TYR A 662 -23.04 24.06 20.56
CA TYR A 662 -22.43 24.34 19.26
C TYR A 662 -21.25 25.30 19.40
N VAL A 663 -21.42 26.41 20.11
CA VAL A 663 -20.34 27.40 20.31
C VAL A 663 -19.18 26.77 21.07
N ALA A 664 -19.44 25.93 22.07
CA ALA A 664 -18.38 25.19 22.77
C ALA A 664 -17.61 24.24 21.83
N ALA A 665 -18.31 23.53 20.93
CA ALA A 665 -17.67 22.69 19.92
C ALA A 665 -16.88 23.54 18.90
N PHE A 666 -17.44 24.66 18.47
CA PHE A 666 -16.83 25.61 17.53
C PHE A 666 -15.53 26.21 18.07
N GLU A 667 -15.53 26.64 19.33
CA GLU A 667 -14.33 27.16 20.00
C GLU A 667 -13.27 26.07 20.27
N ALA A 668 -13.69 24.82 20.43
CA ALA A 668 -12.79 23.68 20.63
C ALA A 668 -12.11 23.21 19.34
N GLY A 669 -12.73 23.41 18.17
CA GLY A 669 -12.24 22.96 16.86
C GLY A 669 -12.34 21.44 16.63
N CYS A 670 -11.61 20.94 15.63
CA CYS A 670 -11.40 19.51 15.33
C CYS A 670 -10.01 19.05 15.84
#